data_AF-A0A821G1S0-F1
#
_entry.id   AF-A0A821G1S0-F1
#
_cell.length_a   1.000
_cell.length_b   1.000
_cell.length_c   1.000
_cell.angle_alpha   90.00
_cell.angle_beta   90.00
_cell.angle_gamma   90.00
#
_symmetry.space_group_name_H-M   'P 1'
#
loop_
_entity.id
_entity.type
_entity.pdbx_description
1 polymer ?
#
loop_
_entity_poly.entity_id
_entity_poly.type
_entity_poly.pdbx_seq_one_letter_code
_entity_poly.pdbx_strand_id
1 'polypeptide(L)'
;MDDQQIESERSTDIDEIEIIEDSLQKPNIFNKYLPFYDSIKRQGYDLFDEIRENLSRIIQLRELRPGFSHWSSKLQRFMSHYGLYFTKTDHIKTINLYMSVLTIEDLDFSHVKTCFDMLYDLTRKTRLIARDDLIVDWRLLYKWTKVILHNHDESYSLVSVPNEIENSLFYCIRGCRPYFSATATQEILDEFRPYLCPFDSAFSDTMRIFELFLPVHLPPNLHDQGFKLWLPEFLGIWESIYSNPAWELNMVNLFSLLAWCNIGYIDWEPWLSRIFTRILKSFSLPVGKIQVSLQQYHYSMSSVTTWIVAMLGNGSSCLQHLQDLFTAIKSFYHPSNTGKFQQDLISFLSKLAQAFVDRVHLERKANPVWYFTPPESYRLTEQNITDFVNCIKECAFIAIFTKAHLKEAAKACQYLSMLRPELIVPPIVEKLFSSIDSMSEPHRFTSIMTCLASIARQIVRQAPYFSQGQTYVIPLLMAVLPGIDSNDFKKTAVTFQFLNAILMLVTCVDCSSAVHTRNDLTEMVREKVTNFLAGSFFTPKVGKLVTGLVRAILKGNPEETLKYLLPQTCERIEKIMSHSETTILTDHKGDTELTWCLILFSELVRARGDTLLMYKPMILSVFHRCVRIIHKETHEAVANAAKNLLKSLSYVYPIEYRLTVENIEEPFTDFLPIRAWGQHVEFDKLQVQFHIPNGEEVDFACEFVETFIYPELQLLNEKCSKMSNEERLRSLTLVHYMSIGCLRMVPRIDSKEIENLVPSVAPYASKYQAQYSIYAKEPKFKENLRMCLLVDIGNLIDILVENHSDDASSIKTALKIYSLSSIYYGVFKHDADKLHKHFEAAKNSFINKLYGERQYPRFLMVERIALQCERFSLTNFQSLTEIDKQVILKLFELSINRYSEVRRDAQGYLFSVLNRYLFSYQVIVDRIIELLNSPGEADHDQIKGCLYILLGNHSFFLPTKHSWSMIEKLWPAMARTTHAKKPTTQRLMDHINETIGKQYDTQALIEDTNDISRKAAVDLWKPLEANELESKNILRLQRNEENVKSYINLMETLNSLLRGDSL
;
A
#
# COMPACT_ATOMS: atom_id res chain seq x y z
N MET A 1 15.99 47.91 9.25
CA MET A 1 16.81 47.66 8.04
C MET A 1 16.53 46.22 7.69
N ASP A 2 15.79 46.03 6.61
CA ASP A 2 14.53 45.30 6.77
C ASP A 2 14.58 43.88 6.22
N ASP A 3 14.10 42.93 7.02
CA ASP A 3 13.91 41.54 6.59
C ASP A 3 12.99 41.44 5.36
N GLN A 4 12.09 42.42 5.18
CA GLN A 4 11.25 42.56 3.99
C GLN A 4 12.03 42.90 2.70
N GLN A 5 13.20 43.56 2.79
CA GLN A 5 14.04 43.78 1.60
C GLN A 5 14.76 42.48 1.19
N ILE A 6 15.22 41.67 2.16
CA ILE A 6 15.91 40.40 1.89
C ILE A 6 14.97 39.37 1.26
N GLU A 7 13.67 39.36 1.60
CA GLU A 7 12.67 38.57 0.87
C GLU A 7 12.43 39.09 -0.55
N SER A 8 12.40 40.41 -0.77
CA SER A 8 12.16 41.01 -2.10
C SER A 8 13.34 40.87 -3.08
N GLU A 9 14.58 40.86 -2.58
CA GLU A 9 15.78 40.66 -3.41
C GLU A 9 16.04 39.17 -3.71
N ARG A 10 15.48 38.24 -2.93
CA ARG A 10 15.48 36.80 -3.26
C ARG A 10 14.35 36.40 -4.20
N SER A 11 13.28 37.19 -4.31
CA SER A 11 12.14 36.90 -5.17
C SER A 11 12.28 37.41 -6.62
N THR A 12 13.44 37.97 -7.01
CA THR A 12 13.59 38.66 -8.30
C THR A 12 14.71 38.14 -9.22
N ASP A 13 15.58 37.23 -8.74
CA ASP A 13 16.70 36.66 -9.52
C ASP A 13 16.62 35.11 -9.74
N ILE A 14 15.47 34.47 -9.44
CA ILE A 14 15.28 33.00 -9.56
C ILE A 14 14.11 32.63 -10.51
N ASP A 15 13.44 33.60 -11.13
CA ASP A 15 12.17 33.36 -11.84
C ASP A 15 12.28 32.60 -13.19
N GLU A 16 13.49 32.38 -13.73
CA GLU A 16 13.71 31.64 -14.99
C GLU A 16 14.74 30.51 -14.89
N ILE A 17 14.57 29.58 -13.94
CA ILE A 17 14.90 28.18 -14.27
C ILE A 17 13.69 27.59 -14.97
N GLU A 18 13.69 27.66 -16.32
CA GLU A 18 12.81 26.81 -17.12
C GLU A 18 13.13 25.35 -16.81
N ILE A 19 12.35 24.77 -15.92
CA ILE A 19 12.33 23.34 -15.64
C ILE A 19 11.84 22.63 -16.91
N ILE A 20 12.80 22.20 -17.74
CA ILE A 20 12.55 21.37 -18.92
C ILE A 20 12.04 20.01 -18.41
N GLU A 21 10.71 19.84 -18.36
CA GLU A 21 10.07 18.59 -17.89
C GLU A 21 10.56 17.35 -18.66
N ASP A 22 10.93 17.52 -19.94
CA ASP A 22 11.46 16.47 -20.80
C ASP A 22 12.81 15.89 -20.33
N SER A 23 13.52 16.58 -19.42
CA SER A 23 14.76 16.08 -18.81
C SER A 23 14.52 15.02 -17.72
N LEU A 24 13.28 14.87 -17.23
CA LEU A 24 12.91 13.95 -16.15
C LEU A 24 12.56 12.55 -16.65
N GLN A 25 13.14 11.52 -16.03
CA GLN A 25 13.04 10.16 -16.58
C GLN A 25 11.66 9.48 -16.45
N LYS A 26 10.98 9.64 -15.31
CA LYS A 26 9.62 9.09 -15.11
C LYS A 26 8.92 9.75 -13.92
N PRO A 27 8.46 11.02 -14.05
CA PRO A 27 7.67 11.67 -13.02
C PRO A 27 6.34 10.92 -12.77
N ASN A 28 5.78 11.08 -11.58
CA ASN A 28 4.48 10.52 -11.22
C ASN A 28 3.35 11.33 -11.87
N ILE A 29 2.87 10.83 -13.01
CA ILE A 29 1.84 11.47 -13.83
C ILE A 29 0.58 11.90 -13.07
N PHE A 30 0.18 11.18 -12.01
CA PHE A 30 -1.02 11.51 -11.23
C PHE A 30 -0.91 12.84 -10.48
N ASN A 31 0.31 13.36 -10.28
CA ASN A 31 0.52 14.63 -9.62
C ASN A 31 0.00 15.81 -10.48
N LYS A 32 -0.01 15.68 -11.82
CA LYS A 32 -0.49 16.72 -12.76
C LYS A 32 -1.97 17.09 -12.59
N TYR A 33 -2.77 16.23 -11.94
CA TYR A 33 -4.19 16.46 -11.68
C TYR A 33 -4.49 16.90 -10.24
N LEU A 34 -3.46 17.21 -9.43
CA LEU A 34 -3.67 17.73 -8.09
C LEU A 34 -3.93 19.24 -8.14
N PRO A 35 -4.88 19.77 -7.34
CA PRO A 35 -5.25 21.19 -7.40
C PRO A 35 -4.14 22.17 -6.93
N PHE A 36 -3.04 21.64 -6.40
CA PHE A 36 -1.86 22.38 -5.94
C PHE A 36 -0.58 21.92 -6.68
N TYR A 37 -0.72 21.45 -7.94
CA TYR A 37 0.38 20.88 -8.72
C TYR A 37 1.56 21.85 -8.95
N ASP A 38 1.31 23.14 -9.19
CA ASP A 38 2.39 24.11 -9.45
C ASP A 38 3.32 24.28 -8.24
N SER A 39 2.73 24.29 -7.03
CA SER A 39 3.49 24.27 -5.77
C SER A 39 4.28 22.96 -5.59
N ILE A 40 3.67 21.82 -5.93
CA ILE A 40 4.35 20.50 -5.91
C ILE A 40 5.51 20.46 -6.92
N LYS A 41 5.37 21.08 -8.09
CA LYS A 41 6.37 21.06 -9.18
C LYS A 41 7.70 21.67 -8.70
N ARG A 42 7.65 22.87 -8.09
CA ARG A 42 8.83 23.54 -7.51
C ARG A 42 9.40 22.73 -6.33
N GLN A 43 8.55 22.40 -5.35
CA GLN A 43 8.96 21.63 -4.16
C GLN A 43 9.56 20.25 -4.48
N GLY A 44 9.21 19.63 -5.61
CA GLY A 44 9.78 18.36 -6.06
C GLY A 44 11.27 18.44 -6.41
N TYR A 45 11.73 19.56 -6.95
CA TYR A 45 13.16 19.80 -7.21
C TYR A 45 13.91 20.12 -5.93
N ASP A 46 13.40 21.09 -5.18
CA ASP A 46 13.92 21.53 -3.89
C ASP A 46 14.15 20.36 -2.91
N LEU A 47 13.15 19.49 -2.78
CA LEU A 47 13.20 18.31 -1.92
C LEU A 47 14.20 17.27 -2.44
N PHE A 48 14.39 17.12 -3.76
CA PHE A 48 15.43 16.24 -4.29
C PHE A 48 16.84 16.82 -4.11
N ASP A 49 17.02 18.13 -4.30
CA ASP A 49 18.29 18.81 -4.06
C ASP A 49 18.72 18.67 -2.60
N GLU A 50 17.79 18.89 -1.66
CA GLU A 50 18.01 18.66 -0.24
C GLU A 50 18.37 17.19 0.06
N ILE A 51 17.73 16.21 -0.60
CA ILE A 51 18.03 14.80 -0.40
C ILE A 51 19.43 14.45 -0.90
N ARG A 52 19.85 14.92 -2.09
CA ARG A 52 21.19 14.67 -2.62
C ARG A 52 22.29 15.43 -1.85
N GLU A 53 22.00 16.67 -1.41
CA GLU A 53 22.84 17.44 -0.49
C GLU A 53 23.15 16.61 0.76
N ASN A 54 22.11 16.17 1.47
CA ASN A 54 22.31 15.55 2.76
C ASN A 54 22.87 14.13 2.64
N LEU A 55 22.43 13.30 1.68
CA LEU A 55 23.08 12.00 1.40
C LEU A 55 24.58 12.16 1.08
N SER A 56 24.94 13.18 0.28
CA SER A 56 26.33 13.48 -0.03
C SER A 56 27.12 13.91 1.21
N ARG A 57 26.59 14.88 1.99
CA ARG A 57 27.22 15.39 3.21
C ARG A 57 27.50 14.28 4.22
N ILE A 58 26.52 13.42 4.47
CA ILE A 58 26.58 12.30 5.43
C ILE A 58 27.73 11.33 5.09
N ILE A 59 27.92 11.00 3.81
CA ILE A 59 28.99 10.08 3.37
C ILE A 59 30.37 10.77 3.34
N GLN A 60 30.43 12.05 2.93
CA GLN A 60 31.68 12.85 2.98
C GLN A 60 32.17 13.05 4.42
N LEU A 61 31.25 13.34 5.35
CA LEU A 61 31.51 13.60 6.76
C LEU A 61 31.54 12.32 7.62
N ARG A 62 31.48 11.14 6.97
CA ARG A 62 31.71 9.81 7.56
C ARG A 62 30.71 9.41 8.65
N GLU A 63 29.45 9.78 8.50
CA GLU A 63 28.37 9.51 9.47
C GLU A 63 27.35 8.50 8.90
N LEU A 64 27.56 7.19 9.07
CA LEU A 64 26.58 6.22 8.56
C LEU A 64 25.30 6.18 9.42
N ARG A 65 25.43 5.88 10.72
CA ARG A 65 24.30 6.06 11.65
C ARG A 65 24.27 7.46 12.23
N PRO A 66 23.07 8.04 12.44
CA PRO A 66 21.77 7.64 11.89
C PRO A 66 21.48 8.17 10.47
N GLY A 67 22.27 9.12 9.98
CA GLY A 67 21.95 9.92 8.80
C GLY A 67 21.63 9.12 7.53
N PHE A 68 22.45 8.13 7.17
CA PHE A 68 22.32 7.41 5.90
C PHE A 68 20.98 6.69 5.76
N SER A 69 20.54 6.00 6.84
CA SER A 69 19.26 5.30 6.88
C SER A 69 18.06 6.27 6.79
N HIS A 70 18.12 7.41 7.47
CA HIS A 70 17.05 8.43 7.44
C HIS A 70 16.87 9.02 6.03
N TRP A 71 17.96 9.50 5.43
CA TRP A 71 17.89 10.16 4.12
C TRP A 71 17.65 9.18 2.97
N SER A 72 18.08 7.92 3.09
CA SER A 72 17.67 6.84 2.17
C SER A 72 16.16 6.57 2.25
N SER A 73 15.58 6.52 3.47
CA SER A 73 14.12 6.40 3.64
C SER A 73 13.37 7.62 3.08
N LYS A 74 13.93 8.83 3.23
CA LYS A 74 13.39 10.07 2.63
C LYS A 74 13.41 9.99 1.09
N LEU A 75 14.48 9.49 0.48
CA LEU A 75 14.56 9.24 -0.97
C LEU A 75 13.56 8.15 -1.45
N GLN A 76 13.39 7.06 -0.71
CA GLN A 76 12.42 6.03 -1.06
C GLN A 76 10.97 6.58 -1.02
N ARG A 77 10.64 7.37 0.01
CA ARG A 77 9.36 8.09 0.09
C ARG A 77 9.22 9.08 -1.07
N PHE A 78 10.24 9.89 -1.36
CA PHE A 78 10.26 10.79 -2.50
C PHE A 78 9.92 10.08 -3.81
N MET A 79 10.59 8.97 -4.13
CA MET A 79 10.31 8.16 -5.31
C MET A 79 8.89 7.58 -5.35
N SER A 80 8.29 7.31 -4.19
CA SER A 80 6.92 6.82 -4.06
C SER A 80 5.86 7.91 -4.28
N HIS A 81 6.20 9.19 -4.09
CA HIS A 81 5.31 10.34 -4.28
C HIS A 81 5.50 11.02 -5.64
N TYR A 82 6.75 11.30 -6.01
CA TYR A 82 7.14 12.06 -7.19
C TYR A 82 7.55 11.19 -8.38
N GLY A 83 7.82 9.90 -8.17
CA GLY A 83 8.43 9.04 -9.19
C GLY A 83 9.93 9.27 -9.31
N LEU A 84 10.50 9.02 -10.48
CA LEU A 84 11.89 9.39 -10.77
C LEU A 84 11.90 10.84 -11.27
N TYR A 85 11.70 11.76 -10.32
CA TYR A 85 11.60 13.21 -10.51
C TYR A 85 12.99 13.85 -10.38
N PHE A 86 13.93 13.31 -11.15
CA PHE A 86 15.29 13.78 -11.30
C PHE A 86 15.82 13.37 -12.67
N THR A 87 16.95 13.95 -13.07
CA THR A 87 17.56 13.76 -14.39
C THR A 87 18.16 12.36 -14.55
N LYS A 88 18.44 11.96 -15.81
CA LYS A 88 19.19 10.72 -16.10
C LYS A 88 20.57 10.70 -15.43
N THR A 89 21.27 11.83 -15.41
CA THR A 89 22.60 11.96 -14.81
C THR A 89 22.55 11.83 -13.30
N ASP A 90 21.59 12.48 -12.63
CA ASP A 90 21.36 12.31 -11.18
C ASP A 90 20.97 10.87 -10.82
N HIS A 91 20.20 10.19 -11.68
CA HIS A 91 19.82 8.79 -11.47
C HIS A 91 21.05 7.87 -11.46
N ILE A 92 21.94 7.99 -12.45
CA ILE A 92 23.17 7.19 -12.54
C ILE A 92 24.11 7.51 -11.36
N LYS A 93 24.30 8.79 -11.02
CA LYS A 93 25.07 9.21 -9.84
C LYS A 93 24.51 8.61 -8.54
N THR A 94 23.19 8.58 -8.39
CA THR A 94 22.53 7.98 -7.22
C THR A 94 22.75 6.48 -7.14
N ILE A 95 22.66 5.74 -8.27
CA ILE A 95 23.00 4.31 -8.32
C ILE A 95 24.46 4.09 -7.94
N ASN A 96 25.39 4.86 -8.51
CA ASN A 96 26.81 4.77 -8.22
C ASN A 96 27.13 5.07 -6.75
N LEU A 97 26.38 5.97 -6.09
CA LEU A 97 26.48 6.19 -4.65
C LEU A 97 26.17 4.91 -3.86
N TYR A 98 25.00 4.30 -4.04
CA TYR A 98 24.63 3.09 -3.30
C TYR A 98 25.55 1.89 -3.63
N MET A 99 26.00 1.76 -4.89
CA MET A 99 27.02 0.78 -5.27
C MET A 99 28.35 1.04 -4.55
N SER A 100 28.80 2.29 -4.45
CA SER A 100 30.04 2.65 -3.77
C SER A 100 29.96 2.42 -2.26
N VAL A 101 28.82 2.65 -1.61
CA VAL A 101 28.62 2.37 -0.18
C VAL A 101 28.76 0.86 0.10
N LEU A 102 28.24 -0.01 -0.78
CA LEU A 102 28.43 -1.46 -0.68
C LEU A 102 29.90 -1.92 -0.77
N THR A 103 30.85 -1.08 -1.19
CA THR A 103 32.29 -1.41 -1.21
C THR A 103 32.99 -1.21 0.15
N ILE A 104 32.29 -0.69 1.15
CA ILE A 104 32.78 -0.61 2.55
C ILE A 104 32.83 -2.03 3.12
N GLU A 105 33.94 -2.42 3.75
CA GLU A 105 34.14 -3.81 4.17
C GLU A 105 33.33 -4.18 5.42
N ASP A 106 33.40 -3.35 6.46
CA ASP A 106 32.68 -3.53 7.73
C ASP A 106 31.34 -2.78 7.76
N LEU A 107 30.60 -2.80 6.64
CA LEU A 107 29.30 -2.12 6.56
C LEU A 107 28.21 -2.91 7.31
N ASP A 108 27.46 -2.23 8.18
CA ASP A 108 26.32 -2.83 8.87
C ASP A 108 25.31 -3.45 7.92
N PHE A 109 24.80 -4.63 8.27
CA PHE A 109 23.84 -5.35 7.44
C PHE A 109 22.51 -4.59 7.23
N SER A 110 22.09 -3.72 8.16
CA SER A 110 20.92 -2.85 7.96
C SER A 110 21.16 -1.75 6.91
N HIS A 111 22.39 -1.23 6.79
CA HIS A 111 22.80 -0.36 5.69
C HIS A 111 22.97 -1.13 4.37
N VAL A 112 23.52 -2.34 4.39
CA VAL A 112 23.60 -3.25 3.23
C VAL A 112 22.22 -3.53 2.66
N LYS A 113 21.25 -3.90 3.52
CA LYS A 113 19.84 -4.11 3.12
C LYS A 113 19.24 -2.86 2.51
N THR A 114 19.48 -1.70 3.12
CA THR A 114 19.02 -0.39 2.60
C THR A 114 19.58 -0.13 1.21
N CYS A 115 20.86 -0.41 0.96
CA CYS A 115 21.46 -0.29 -0.37
C CYS A 115 20.80 -1.23 -1.39
N PHE A 116 20.53 -2.50 -1.04
CA PHE A 116 19.86 -3.44 -1.94
C PHE A 116 18.44 -3.02 -2.30
N ASP A 117 17.64 -2.58 -1.32
CA ASP A 117 16.27 -2.12 -1.54
C ASP A 117 16.25 -0.88 -2.46
N MET A 118 17.17 0.07 -2.22
CA MET A 118 17.33 1.28 -3.03
C MET A 118 17.81 0.99 -4.46
N LEU A 119 18.84 0.15 -4.61
CA LEU A 119 19.36 -0.26 -5.92
C LEU A 119 18.30 -0.98 -6.75
N TYR A 120 17.47 -1.84 -6.13
CA TYR A 120 16.33 -2.45 -6.82
C TYR A 120 15.29 -1.40 -7.26
N ASP A 121 14.88 -0.48 -6.38
CA ASP A 121 13.86 0.53 -6.69
C ASP A 121 14.27 1.46 -7.86
N LEU A 122 15.58 1.74 -7.98
CA LEU A 122 16.22 2.52 -9.05
C LEU A 122 16.38 1.69 -10.36
N THR A 123 17.03 0.52 -10.29
CA THR A 123 17.44 -0.26 -11.48
C THR A 123 16.32 -1.04 -12.17
N ARG A 124 15.24 -1.42 -11.45
CA ARG A 124 14.15 -2.29 -11.97
C ARG A 124 13.43 -1.80 -13.24
N LYS A 125 13.59 -0.52 -13.61
CA LYS A 125 13.00 0.07 -14.82
C LYS A 125 14.04 0.12 -15.95
N THR A 126 14.46 -1.05 -16.43
CA THR A 126 15.54 -1.26 -17.41
C THR A 126 15.47 -0.45 -18.71
N ARG A 127 14.30 0.11 -19.04
CA ARG A 127 14.10 1.02 -20.19
C ARG A 127 14.59 2.46 -19.98
N LEU A 128 14.95 2.86 -18.76
CA LEU A 128 15.34 4.24 -18.43
C LEU A 128 16.85 4.49 -18.47
N ILE A 129 17.65 3.43 -18.37
CA ILE A 129 19.11 3.45 -18.41
C ILE A 129 19.52 2.41 -19.46
N ALA A 130 20.30 2.82 -20.45
CA ALA A 130 20.88 1.88 -21.41
C ALA A 130 22.11 1.21 -20.79
N ARG A 131 22.46 0.03 -21.31
CA ARG A 131 23.65 -0.72 -20.87
C ARG A 131 24.95 0.09 -20.97
N ASP A 132 25.05 0.97 -21.96
CA ASP A 132 26.24 1.81 -22.18
C ASP A 132 26.36 2.96 -21.16
N ASP A 133 25.27 3.31 -20.46
CA ASP A 133 25.25 4.36 -19.43
C ASP A 133 25.69 3.86 -18.04
N LEU A 134 25.59 2.55 -17.79
CA LEU A 134 25.79 1.95 -16.46
C LEU A 134 26.39 0.55 -16.60
N ILE A 135 27.58 0.37 -16.05
CA ILE A 135 28.25 -0.93 -15.92
C ILE A 135 28.37 -1.26 -14.43
N VAL A 136 27.90 -2.44 -14.04
CA VAL A 136 27.93 -2.96 -12.67
C VAL A 136 28.92 -4.12 -12.58
N ASP A 137 29.85 -4.05 -11.61
CA ASP A 137 30.67 -5.21 -11.25
C ASP A 137 29.83 -6.21 -10.44
N TRP A 138 29.74 -7.43 -10.97
CA TRP A 138 28.99 -8.53 -10.37
C TRP A 138 29.69 -9.07 -9.10
N ARG A 139 31.02 -8.95 -9.00
CA ARG A 139 31.81 -9.48 -7.86
C ARG A 139 31.45 -8.81 -6.54
N LEU A 140 31.08 -7.52 -6.57
CA LEU A 140 30.64 -6.82 -5.37
C LEU A 140 29.38 -7.45 -4.76
N LEU A 141 28.39 -7.75 -5.60
CA LEU A 141 27.16 -8.41 -5.17
C LEU A 141 27.42 -9.87 -4.79
N TYR A 142 28.37 -10.55 -5.45
CA TYR A 142 28.79 -11.90 -5.08
C TYR A 142 29.49 -11.95 -3.71
N LYS A 143 30.38 -10.99 -3.38
CA LYS A 143 31.00 -10.84 -2.04
C LYS A 143 29.93 -10.84 -0.95
N TRP A 144 28.92 -9.99 -1.08
CA TRP A 144 27.81 -9.93 -0.13
C TRP A 144 26.93 -11.18 -0.14
N THR A 145 26.72 -11.83 -1.30
CA THR A 145 26.00 -13.10 -1.39
C THR A 145 26.69 -14.17 -0.55
N LYS A 146 28.01 -14.31 -0.68
CA LYS A 146 28.81 -15.26 0.12
C LYS A 146 28.74 -14.97 1.62
N VAL A 147 28.88 -13.70 2.01
CA VAL A 147 28.80 -13.27 3.42
C VAL A 147 27.42 -13.55 4.03
N ILE A 148 26.34 -13.21 3.33
CA ILE A 148 24.97 -13.35 3.86
C ILE A 148 24.58 -14.82 3.98
N LEU A 149 24.86 -15.65 2.97
CA LEU A 149 24.51 -17.07 2.99
C LEU A 149 25.29 -17.84 4.07
N HIS A 150 26.59 -17.60 4.20
CA HIS A 150 27.42 -18.23 5.24
C HIS A 150 26.91 -17.94 6.66
N ASN A 151 26.55 -16.69 6.95
CA ASN A 151 26.00 -16.31 8.27
C ASN A 151 24.56 -16.80 8.51
N HIS A 152 23.82 -17.15 7.45
CA HIS A 152 22.45 -17.67 7.56
C HIS A 152 22.41 -19.20 7.74
N ASP A 153 23.36 -19.92 7.14
CA ASP A 153 23.40 -21.39 7.18
C ASP A 153 24.10 -21.94 8.43
N GLU A 154 25.01 -21.18 9.07
CA GLU A 154 25.70 -21.62 10.29
C GLU A 154 24.92 -21.34 11.58
N SER A 155 24.48 -22.42 12.26
CA SER A 155 23.74 -22.37 13.54
C SER A 155 24.52 -21.74 14.72
N TYR A 156 25.80 -21.42 14.51
CA TYR A 156 26.73 -20.85 15.49
C TYR A 156 27.37 -19.54 15.01
N SER A 157 26.84 -18.90 13.95
CA SER A 157 27.37 -17.62 13.50
C SER A 157 27.35 -16.59 14.63
N LEU A 158 28.48 -15.91 14.83
CA LEU A 158 28.62 -14.77 15.74
C LEU A 158 27.91 -13.50 15.22
N VAL A 159 27.45 -13.53 13.96
CA VAL A 159 26.86 -12.40 13.25
C VAL A 159 25.40 -12.70 12.94
N SER A 160 24.49 -12.09 13.70
CA SER A 160 23.08 -12.02 13.35
C SER A 160 22.86 -11.04 12.20
N VAL A 161 22.11 -11.46 11.18
CA VAL A 161 21.74 -10.67 9.98
C VAL A 161 20.26 -10.29 10.00
N PRO A 162 19.86 -9.14 9.42
CA PRO A 162 18.46 -8.72 9.36
C PRO A 162 17.59 -9.73 8.60
N ASN A 163 16.41 -10.01 9.14
CA ASN A 163 15.37 -10.74 8.42
C ASN A 163 15.10 -10.10 7.04
N GLU A 164 14.80 -10.94 6.05
CA GLU A 164 14.53 -10.56 4.65
C GLU A 164 15.72 -10.02 3.83
N ILE A 165 16.94 -9.88 4.40
CA ILE A 165 18.09 -9.34 3.64
C ILE A 165 18.44 -10.16 2.39
N GLU A 166 18.27 -11.49 2.44
CA GLU A 166 18.45 -12.39 1.29
C GLU A 166 17.47 -12.06 0.15
N ASN A 167 16.20 -11.75 0.47
CA ASN A 167 15.21 -11.35 -0.54
C ASN A 167 15.59 -10.00 -1.17
N SER A 168 15.99 -9.01 -0.36
CA SER A 168 16.48 -7.71 -0.83
C SER A 168 17.69 -7.88 -1.77
N LEU A 169 18.67 -8.71 -1.39
CA LEU A 169 19.82 -9.07 -2.21
C LEU A 169 19.39 -9.68 -3.56
N PHE A 170 18.50 -10.67 -3.56
CA PHE A 170 18.06 -11.33 -4.79
C PHE A 170 17.29 -10.38 -5.73
N TYR A 171 16.48 -9.46 -5.20
CA TYR A 171 15.86 -8.40 -6.00
C TYR A 171 16.90 -7.41 -6.56
N CYS A 172 17.90 -7.01 -5.76
CA CYS A 172 19.00 -6.16 -6.20
C CYS A 172 19.82 -6.80 -7.33
N ILE A 173 20.24 -8.07 -7.20
CA ILE A 173 20.97 -8.80 -8.26
C ILE A 173 20.11 -8.89 -9.52
N ARG A 174 18.83 -9.23 -9.41
CA ARG A 174 17.91 -9.31 -10.57
C ARG A 174 17.76 -7.96 -11.28
N GLY A 175 17.74 -6.84 -10.55
CA GLY A 175 17.72 -5.48 -11.10
C GLY A 175 19.04 -5.03 -11.72
N CYS A 176 20.18 -5.43 -11.14
CA CYS A 176 21.52 -5.04 -11.58
C CYS A 176 22.07 -5.89 -12.75
N ARG A 177 21.66 -7.17 -12.86
CA ARG A 177 22.16 -8.11 -13.87
C ARG A 177 22.14 -7.65 -15.33
N PRO A 178 21.15 -6.87 -15.84
CA PRO A 178 21.20 -6.31 -17.19
C PRO A 178 22.42 -5.41 -17.46
N TYR A 179 23.02 -4.85 -16.41
CA TYR A 179 24.13 -3.91 -16.45
C TYR A 179 25.50 -4.54 -16.14
N PHE A 180 25.59 -5.87 -15.93
CA PHE A 180 26.89 -6.55 -15.79
C PHE A 180 27.72 -6.43 -17.07
N SER A 181 29.05 -6.39 -16.98
CA SER A 181 29.96 -6.25 -18.14
C SER A 181 29.74 -7.31 -19.23
N ALA A 182 30.26 -7.10 -20.44
CA ALA A 182 30.15 -8.10 -21.51
C ALA A 182 31.01 -9.35 -21.23
N THR A 183 32.12 -9.18 -20.51
CA THR A 183 33.02 -10.26 -20.06
C THR A 183 32.49 -11.05 -18.87
N ALA A 184 31.53 -10.51 -18.12
CA ALA A 184 31.02 -11.12 -16.88
C ALA A 184 30.56 -12.57 -17.06
N THR A 185 29.92 -12.91 -18.20
CA THR A 185 29.51 -14.31 -18.47
C THR A 185 30.70 -15.26 -18.43
N GLN A 186 31.79 -14.91 -19.12
CA GLN A 186 32.99 -15.74 -19.21
C GLN A 186 33.68 -15.82 -17.85
N GLU A 187 33.82 -14.69 -17.15
CA GLU A 187 34.41 -14.61 -15.81
C GLU A 187 33.65 -15.46 -14.77
N ILE A 188 32.31 -15.40 -14.78
CA ILE A 188 31.45 -16.21 -13.90
C ILE A 188 31.60 -17.70 -14.23
N LEU A 189 31.72 -18.08 -15.51
CA LEU A 189 31.95 -19.47 -15.89
C LEU A 189 33.35 -19.94 -15.47
N ASP A 190 34.40 -19.15 -15.71
CA ASP A 190 35.77 -19.55 -15.36
C ASP A 190 35.96 -19.73 -13.84
N GLU A 191 35.28 -18.93 -13.02
CA GLU A 191 35.30 -19.06 -11.56
C GLU A 191 34.47 -20.25 -11.04
N PHE A 192 33.28 -20.51 -11.62
CA PHE A 192 32.31 -21.46 -11.05
C PHE A 192 32.19 -22.82 -11.76
N ARG A 193 32.58 -22.94 -13.04
CA ARG A 193 32.55 -24.21 -13.79
C ARG A 193 33.34 -25.35 -13.12
N PRO A 194 34.46 -25.13 -12.40
CA PRO A 194 35.15 -26.20 -11.66
C PRO A 194 34.30 -26.91 -10.59
N TYR A 195 33.25 -26.25 -10.07
CA TYR A 195 32.35 -26.79 -9.05
C TYR A 195 31.16 -27.58 -9.62
N LEU A 196 31.10 -27.78 -10.95
CA LEU A 196 30.08 -28.56 -11.65
C LEU A 196 30.27 -30.09 -11.51
N CYS A 197 30.50 -30.59 -10.29
CA CYS A 197 30.46 -32.03 -9.98
C CYS A 197 29.04 -32.45 -9.53
N PRO A 198 28.22 -33.15 -10.33
CA PRO A 198 26.81 -33.43 -9.99
C PRO A 198 26.59 -34.32 -8.76
N PHE A 199 27.67 -34.86 -8.18
CA PHE A 199 27.68 -35.70 -6.98
C PHE A 199 28.02 -34.92 -5.71
N ASP A 200 28.44 -33.66 -5.81
CA ASP A 200 28.77 -32.79 -4.69
C ASP A 200 27.62 -31.82 -4.38
N SER A 201 27.40 -31.55 -3.09
CA SER A 201 26.61 -30.42 -2.59
C SER A 201 26.95 -29.09 -3.27
N ALA A 202 28.24 -28.84 -3.54
CA ALA A 202 28.73 -27.62 -4.17
C ALA A 202 28.05 -27.32 -5.52
N PHE A 203 27.59 -28.34 -6.26
CA PHE A 203 26.84 -28.16 -7.50
C PHE A 203 25.55 -27.36 -7.28
N SER A 204 24.87 -27.58 -6.15
CA SER A 204 23.59 -26.93 -5.87
C SER A 204 23.74 -25.44 -5.59
N ASP A 205 24.75 -25.06 -4.81
CA ASP A 205 25.07 -23.65 -4.58
C ASP A 205 25.58 -22.97 -5.84
N THR A 206 26.38 -23.68 -6.63
CA THR A 206 26.87 -23.21 -7.94
C THR A 206 25.70 -22.94 -8.90
N MET A 207 24.70 -23.81 -8.95
CA MET A 207 23.48 -23.58 -9.74
C MET A 207 22.63 -22.41 -9.23
N ARG A 208 22.55 -22.21 -7.91
CA ARG A 208 21.91 -21.02 -7.30
C ARG A 208 22.63 -19.73 -7.70
N ILE A 209 23.97 -19.73 -7.71
CA ILE A 209 24.78 -18.61 -8.20
C ILE A 209 24.50 -18.35 -9.69
N PHE A 210 24.49 -19.38 -10.54
CA PHE A 210 24.23 -19.21 -11.97
C PHE A 210 22.81 -18.68 -12.28
N GLU A 211 21.76 -19.12 -11.57
CA GLU A 211 20.41 -18.57 -11.72
C GLU A 211 20.36 -17.05 -11.43
N LEU A 212 21.09 -16.62 -10.40
CA LEU A 212 21.13 -15.24 -9.95
C LEU A 212 21.99 -14.36 -10.88
N PHE A 213 23.21 -14.82 -11.22
CA PHE A 213 24.26 -13.97 -11.79
C PHE A 213 24.44 -14.06 -13.31
N LEU A 214 24.18 -15.20 -13.98
CA LEU A 214 24.51 -15.31 -15.42
C LEU A 214 23.74 -14.30 -16.27
N PRO A 215 24.42 -13.46 -17.09
CA PRO A 215 23.76 -12.51 -17.96
C PRO A 215 22.91 -13.19 -19.05
N VAL A 216 21.62 -12.84 -19.09
CA VAL A 216 20.65 -13.32 -20.10
C VAL A 216 20.00 -12.19 -20.92
N HIS A 217 20.31 -10.93 -20.59
CA HIS A 217 19.75 -9.71 -21.18
C HIS A 217 20.73 -9.05 -22.16
N LEU A 218 21.50 -9.85 -22.90
CA LEU A 218 22.47 -9.34 -23.87
C LEU A 218 21.77 -9.07 -25.20
N PRO A 219 22.12 -8.00 -25.93
CA PRO A 219 21.60 -7.75 -27.26
C PRO A 219 22.13 -8.78 -28.29
N PRO A 220 21.47 -8.96 -29.45
CA PRO A 220 21.79 -10.02 -30.42
C PRO A 220 23.24 -10.09 -30.90
N ASN A 221 23.91 -8.94 -30.99
CA ASN A 221 25.33 -8.83 -31.36
C ASN A 221 26.31 -9.33 -30.27
N LEU A 222 25.85 -9.55 -29.04
CA LEU A 222 26.65 -10.04 -27.91
C LEU A 222 26.23 -11.44 -27.44
N HIS A 223 25.34 -12.14 -28.14
CA HIS A 223 24.91 -13.50 -27.76
C HIS A 223 26.07 -14.51 -27.68
N ASP A 224 27.12 -14.34 -28.49
CA ASP A 224 28.34 -15.16 -28.47
C ASP A 224 29.19 -14.97 -27.21
N GLN A 225 29.04 -13.84 -26.50
CA GLN A 225 29.63 -13.57 -25.18
C GLN A 225 28.62 -13.84 -24.03
N GLY A 226 27.45 -14.39 -24.37
CA GLY A 226 26.34 -14.64 -23.48
C GLY A 226 26.02 -16.12 -23.37
N PHE A 227 24.74 -16.46 -23.57
CA PHE A 227 24.22 -17.81 -23.36
C PHE A 227 24.88 -18.88 -24.24
N LYS A 228 25.43 -18.53 -25.40
CA LYS A 228 26.12 -19.49 -26.28
C LYS A 228 27.35 -20.14 -25.62
N LEU A 229 27.95 -19.51 -24.61
CA LEU A 229 29.13 -20.03 -23.88
C LEU A 229 28.80 -21.21 -22.95
N TRP A 230 27.56 -21.32 -22.47
CA TRP A 230 27.16 -22.26 -21.42
C TRP A 230 25.90 -23.08 -21.71
N LEU A 231 24.98 -22.58 -22.54
CA LEU A 231 23.71 -23.26 -22.82
C LEU A 231 23.89 -24.71 -23.34
N PRO A 232 24.80 -25.01 -24.29
CA PRO A 232 24.96 -26.39 -24.78
C PRO A 232 25.44 -27.36 -23.69
N GLU A 233 26.36 -26.93 -22.83
CA GLU A 233 26.85 -27.72 -21.70
C GLU A 233 25.74 -27.95 -20.67
N PHE A 234 25.00 -26.90 -20.29
CA PHE A 234 23.95 -26.99 -19.28
C PHE A 234 22.78 -27.86 -19.75
N LEU A 235 22.44 -27.79 -21.05
CA LEU A 235 21.46 -28.69 -21.66
C LEU A 235 21.97 -30.14 -21.67
N GLY A 236 23.25 -30.39 -21.98
CA GLY A 236 23.86 -31.72 -21.91
C GLY A 236 23.86 -32.32 -20.49
N ILE A 237 24.18 -31.51 -19.47
CA ILE A 237 24.08 -31.93 -18.07
C ILE A 237 22.63 -32.27 -17.71
N TRP A 238 21.67 -31.40 -18.06
CA TRP A 238 20.25 -31.63 -17.85
C TRP A 238 19.69 -32.81 -18.67
N GLU A 239 20.36 -33.18 -19.76
CA GLU A 239 20.07 -34.39 -20.55
C GLU A 239 20.59 -35.67 -19.90
N SER A 240 21.78 -35.64 -19.29
CA SER A 240 22.43 -36.81 -18.71
C SER A 240 21.69 -37.39 -17.48
N ILE A 241 20.89 -36.57 -16.77
CA ILE A 241 20.36 -36.91 -15.44
C ILE A 241 18.88 -37.27 -15.50
N TYR A 242 18.51 -38.41 -14.93
CA TYR A 242 17.13 -38.95 -14.92
C TYR A 242 16.39 -38.79 -13.57
N SER A 243 17.09 -38.34 -12.52
CA SER A 243 16.50 -37.94 -11.24
C SER A 243 16.01 -36.48 -11.28
N ASN A 244 15.26 -36.08 -10.25
CA ASN A 244 14.91 -34.68 -9.96
C ASN A 244 15.76 -34.20 -8.76
N PRO A 245 17.00 -33.72 -8.95
CA PRO A 245 17.78 -33.11 -7.88
C PRO A 245 17.25 -31.71 -7.54
N ALA A 246 17.50 -31.22 -6.32
CA ALA A 246 17.02 -29.92 -5.85
C ALA A 246 17.44 -28.75 -6.76
N TRP A 247 18.69 -28.79 -7.23
CA TRP A 247 19.29 -27.77 -8.09
C TRP A 247 18.66 -27.66 -9.49
N GLU A 248 17.87 -28.66 -9.91
CA GLU A 248 17.19 -28.61 -11.21
C GLU A 248 16.21 -27.42 -11.29
N LEU A 249 15.61 -27.04 -10.15
CA LEU A 249 14.76 -25.86 -10.06
C LEU A 249 15.48 -24.58 -10.51
N ASN A 250 16.75 -24.43 -10.11
CA ASN A 250 17.56 -23.27 -10.46
C ASN A 250 17.89 -23.25 -11.97
N MET A 251 18.21 -24.41 -12.56
CA MET A 251 18.38 -24.54 -14.01
C MET A 251 17.10 -24.20 -14.77
N VAL A 252 15.92 -24.72 -14.35
CA VAL A 252 14.64 -24.44 -15.02
C VAL A 252 14.25 -22.97 -14.89
N ASN A 253 14.53 -22.32 -13.76
CA ASN A 253 14.36 -20.87 -13.61
C ASN A 253 15.26 -20.08 -14.58
N LEU A 254 16.53 -20.48 -14.71
CA LEU A 254 17.50 -19.86 -15.62
C LEU A 254 17.11 -20.05 -17.10
N PHE A 255 16.75 -21.27 -17.52
CA PHE A 255 16.29 -21.56 -18.89
C PHE A 255 15.00 -20.81 -19.23
N SER A 256 14.04 -20.78 -18.31
CA SER A 256 12.79 -19.99 -18.45
C SER A 256 13.09 -18.52 -18.73
N LEU A 257 13.93 -17.91 -17.91
CA LEU A 257 14.29 -16.49 -18.04
C LEU A 257 15.08 -16.25 -19.33
N LEU A 258 16.02 -17.13 -19.66
CA LEU A 258 16.80 -17.07 -20.89
C LEU A 258 15.88 -17.08 -22.12
N ALA A 259 14.98 -18.06 -22.21
CA ALA A 259 14.03 -18.18 -23.31
C ALA A 259 13.16 -16.92 -23.44
N TRP A 260 12.67 -16.38 -22.32
CA TRP A 260 11.85 -15.16 -22.31
C TRP A 260 12.61 -13.91 -22.78
N CYS A 261 13.90 -13.77 -22.44
CA CYS A 261 14.69 -12.61 -22.88
C CYS A 261 15.13 -12.72 -24.34
N ASN A 262 15.21 -13.95 -24.88
CA ASN A 262 15.84 -14.26 -26.17
C ASN A 262 14.87 -14.98 -27.15
N ILE A 263 13.59 -14.58 -27.14
CA ILE A 263 12.53 -15.17 -27.98
C ILE A 263 12.92 -15.12 -29.46
N GLY A 264 12.91 -16.29 -30.12
CA GLY A 264 13.27 -16.45 -31.53
C GLY A 264 14.77 -16.54 -31.83
N TYR A 265 15.66 -16.51 -30.82
CA TYR A 265 17.12 -16.62 -30.99
C TYR A 265 17.72 -17.95 -30.53
N ILE A 266 16.92 -18.82 -29.89
CA ILE A 266 17.34 -20.13 -29.40
C ILE A 266 16.42 -21.18 -30.01
N ASP A 267 17.00 -22.20 -30.64
CA ASP A 267 16.26 -23.38 -31.09
C ASP A 267 16.03 -24.34 -29.92
N TRP A 268 14.78 -24.42 -29.48
CA TRP A 268 14.34 -25.34 -28.43
C TRP A 268 13.72 -26.62 -28.97
N GLU A 269 13.52 -26.75 -30.29
CA GLU A 269 12.78 -27.83 -30.94
C GLU A 269 13.32 -29.23 -30.58
N PRO A 270 14.65 -29.49 -30.53
CA PRO A 270 15.19 -30.81 -30.11
C PRO A 270 14.84 -31.21 -28.67
N TRP A 271 14.51 -30.24 -27.81
CA TRP A 271 14.35 -30.43 -26.37
C TRP A 271 12.89 -30.51 -25.92
N LEU A 272 11.93 -30.10 -26.76
CA LEU A 272 10.52 -29.93 -26.39
C LEU A 272 9.91 -31.18 -25.74
N SER A 273 10.03 -32.35 -26.37
CA SER A 273 9.50 -33.61 -25.84
C SER A 273 9.97 -33.89 -24.40
N ARG A 274 11.25 -33.62 -24.11
CA ARG A 274 11.84 -33.80 -22.77
C ARG A 274 11.34 -32.74 -21.79
N ILE A 275 11.26 -31.47 -22.22
CA ILE A 275 10.75 -30.35 -21.43
C ILE A 275 9.31 -30.62 -20.98
N PHE A 276 8.42 -30.93 -21.92
CA PHE A 276 7.02 -31.24 -21.62
C PHE A 276 6.86 -32.51 -20.77
N THR A 277 7.70 -33.53 -20.97
CA THR A 277 7.72 -34.72 -20.11
C THR A 277 8.12 -34.39 -18.66
N ARG A 278 9.13 -33.53 -18.44
CA ARG A 278 9.53 -33.09 -17.09
C ARG A 278 8.45 -32.22 -16.44
N ILE A 279 7.85 -31.31 -17.19
CA ILE A 279 6.74 -30.46 -16.71
C ILE A 279 5.55 -31.34 -16.26
N LEU A 280 5.16 -32.33 -17.07
CA LEU A 280 4.10 -33.28 -16.69
C LEU A 280 4.42 -34.04 -15.40
N LYS A 281 5.67 -34.48 -15.21
CA LYS A 281 6.13 -35.11 -13.95
C LYS A 281 6.08 -34.14 -12.77
N SER A 282 6.39 -32.86 -12.96
CA SER A 282 6.43 -31.86 -11.89
C SER A 282 5.07 -31.58 -11.22
N PHE A 283 3.95 -31.88 -11.90
CA PHE A 283 2.60 -31.82 -11.34
C PHE A 283 2.29 -32.95 -10.33
N SER A 284 3.18 -33.93 -10.17
CA SER A 284 3.06 -35.04 -9.21
C SER A 284 1.70 -35.76 -9.26
N LEU A 285 1.17 -35.97 -10.47
CA LEU A 285 -0.18 -36.52 -10.68
C LEU A 285 -0.27 -38.00 -10.23
N PRO A 286 -1.33 -38.40 -9.51
CA PRO A 286 -1.51 -39.78 -9.09
C PRO A 286 -1.94 -40.67 -10.27
N VAL A 287 -0.98 -41.33 -10.89
CA VAL A 287 -1.20 -42.25 -12.03
C VAL A 287 -0.86 -43.69 -11.61
N GLY A 288 -1.83 -44.61 -11.73
CA GLY A 288 -1.65 -46.03 -11.43
C GLY A 288 -2.18 -46.47 -10.06
N LYS A 289 -2.06 -47.77 -9.76
CA LYS A 289 -2.63 -48.42 -8.55
C LYS A 289 -1.71 -48.44 -7.32
N ILE A 290 -0.43 -48.11 -7.47
CA ILE A 290 0.57 -48.15 -6.38
C ILE A 290 1.18 -46.76 -6.23
N GLN A 291 0.91 -46.09 -5.11
CA GLN A 291 1.43 -44.76 -4.82
C GLN A 291 2.76 -44.85 -4.06
N VAL A 292 3.88 -44.88 -4.79
CA VAL A 292 5.21 -44.62 -4.21
C VAL A 292 5.60 -43.18 -4.54
N SER A 293 5.32 -42.26 -3.61
CA SER A 293 5.78 -40.88 -3.70
C SER A 293 7.24 -40.82 -3.25
N LEU A 294 8.18 -40.90 -4.21
CA LEU A 294 9.52 -40.36 -4.00
C LEU A 294 9.41 -38.85 -3.69
N GLN A 295 10.36 -38.30 -2.94
CA GLN A 295 10.44 -36.84 -2.77
C GLN A 295 10.65 -36.19 -4.15
N GLN A 296 9.73 -35.33 -4.56
CA GLN A 296 9.78 -34.59 -5.82
C GLN A 296 9.84 -33.10 -5.50
N TYR A 297 10.88 -32.43 -5.98
CA TYR A 297 10.97 -30.97 -5.92
C TYR A 297 10.01 -30.36 -6.94
N HIS A 298 9.18 -29.42 -6.51
CA HIS A 298 8.19 -28.77 -7.36
C HIS A 298 8.81 -27.63 -8.17
N TYR A 299 8.52 -27.59 -9.48
CA TYR A 299 8.92 -26.46 -10.31
C TYR A 299 8.09 -25.21 -10.00
N SER A 300 8.71 -24.03 -10.13
CA SER A 300 7.99 -22.76 -10.13
C SER A 300 7.05 -22.70 -11.33
N MET A 301 5.74 -22.74 -11.09
CA MET A 301 4.73 -22.63 -12.15
C MET A 301 4.90 -21.35 -12.97
N SER A 302 5.38 -20.26 -12.37
CA SER A 302 5.67 -19.03 -13.10
C SER A 302 6.76 -19.26 -14.14
N SER A 303 7.88 -19.86 -13.75
CA SER A 303 9.01 -20.18 -14.64
C SER A 303 8.58 -21.15 -15.75
N VAL A 304 7.88 -22.23 -15.40
CA VAL A 304 7.38 -23.21 -16.39
C VAL A 304 6.49 -22.53 -17.45
N THR A 305 5.54 -21.69 -17.02
CA THR A 305 4.64 -21.02 -17.97
C THR A 305 5.34 -19.97 -18.84
N THR A 306 6.29 -19.23 -18.27
CA THR A 306 7.14 -18.28 -19.00
C THR A 306 8.00 -18.99 -20.04
N TRP A 307 8.58 -20.14 -19.71
CA TRP A 307 9.38 -20.95 -20.64
C TRP A 307 8.55 -21.47 -21.81
N ILE A 308 7.40 -22.12 -21.55
CA ILE A 308 6.47 -22.59 -22.60
C ILE A 308 6.08 -21.43 -23.52
N VAL A 309 5.63 -20.31 -22.94
CA VAL A 309 5.18 -19.17 -23.75
C VAL A 309 6.30 -18.56 -24.57
N ALA A 310 7.55 -18.56 -24.10
CA ALA A 310 8.69 -18.08 -24.86
C ALA A 310 9.02 -18.97 -26.07
N MET A 311 8.81 -20.30 -25.96
CA MET A 311 9.08 -21.28 -27.03
C MET A 311 8.01 -21.33 -28.13
N LEU A 312 6.81 -20.80 -27.89
CA LEU A 312 5.77 -20.71 -28.93
C LEU A 312 6.21 -19.80 -30.09
N GLY A 313 5.78 -20.07 -31.31
CA GLY A 313 6.13 -19.23 -32.46
C GLY A 313 5.83 -19.92 -33.78
N ASN A 314 6.05 -19.20 -34.89
CA ASN A 314 5.90 -19.79 -36.22
C ASN A 314 7.01 -20.83 -36.47
N GLY A 315 6.63 -22.03 -36.87
CA GLY A 315 7.55 -23.13 -37.18
C GLY A 315 7.94 -24.03 -36.01
N SER A 316 7.51 -23.76 -34.76
CA SER A 316 7.76 -24.66 -33.62
C SER A 316 6.61 -25.64 -33.37
N SER A 317 6.92 -26.89 -33.03
CA SER A 317 5.91 -27.87 -32.58
C SER A 317 5.46 -27.69 -31.13
N CYS A 318 5.97 -26.68 -30.40
CA CYS A 318 5.68 -26.43 -28.99
C CYS A 318 4.16 -26.31 -28.70
N LEU A 319 3.35 -25.85 -29.65
CA LEU A 319 1.89 -25.80 -29.49
C LEU A 319 1.24 -27.20 -29.52
N GLN A 320 1.74 -28.13 -30.35
CA GLN A 320 1.26 -29.51 -30.37
C GLN A 320 1.57 -30.21 -29.04
N HIS A 321 2.82 -30.10 -28.56
CA HIS A 321 3.20 -30.62 -27.24
C HIS A 321 2.37 -30.02 -26.09
N LEU A 322 1.95 -28.75 -26.20
CA LEU A 322 1.05 -28.12 -25.25
C LEU A 322 -0.38 -28.68 -25.31
N GLN A 323 -0.90 -28.97 -26.51
CA GLN A 323 -2.19 -29.64 -26.70
C GLN A 323 -2.17 -31.07 -26.14
N ASP A 324 -1.09 -31.82 -26.37
CA ASP A 324 -0.89 -33.17 -25.84
C ASP A 324 -0.84 -33.14 -24.30
N LEU A 325 -0.11 -32.17 -23.73
CA LEU A 325 -0.06 -31.95 -22.28
C LEU A 325 -1.44 -31.67 -21.71
N PHE A 326 -2.18 -30.70 -22.27
CA PHE A 326 -3.54 -30.37 -21.81
C PHE A 326 -4.51 -31.55 -21.94
N THR A 327 -4.37 -32.35 -22.99
CA THR A 327 -5.15 -33.59 -23.18
C THR A 327 -4.87 -34.59 -22.07
N ALA A 328 -3.60 -34.80 -21.70
CA ALA A 328 -3.19 -35.71 -20.62
C ALA A 328 -3.68 -35.26 -19.23
N ILE A 329 -3.68 -33.96 -18.93
CA ILE A 329 -4.07 -33.42 -17.61
C ILE A 329 -5.57 -33.07 -17.50
N LYS A 330 -6.34 -33.10 -18.60
CA LYS A 330 -7.75 -32.67 -18.67
C LYS A 330 -8.64 -33.27 -17.59
N SER A 331 -8.47 -34.57 -17.31
CA SER A 331 -9.25 -35.30 -16.30
C SER A 331 -9.03 -34.76 -14.88
N PHE A 332 -7.83 -34.26 -14.57
CA PHE A 332 -7.46 -33.74 -13.24
C PHE A 332 -8.04 -32.33 -12.96
N TYR A 333 -8.53 -31.62 -13.97
CA TYR A 333 -9.30 -30.37 -13.77
C TYR A 333 -10.76 -30.63 -13.33
N HIS A 334 -11.29 -31.83 -13.53
CA HIS A 334 -12.70 -32.12 -13.27
C HIS A 334 -13.08 -31.89 -11.79
N PRO A 335 -14.21 -31.24 -11.45
CA PRO A 335 -14.58 -30.92 -10.07
C PRO A 335 -14.67 -32.09 -9.09
N SER A 336 -14.86 -33.32 -9.59
CA SER A 336 -14.83 -34.56 -8.80
C SER A 336 -13.42 -35.01 -8.40
N ASN A 337 -12.39 -34.61 -9.18
CA ASN A 337 -11.02 -35.09 -9.07
C ASN A 337 -10.16 -34.11 -8.26
N THR A 338 -10.51 -33.92 -6.99
CA THR A 338 -9.79 -33.01 -6.08
C THR A 338 -8.58 -33.68 -5.44
N GLY A 339 -7.44 -32.99 -5.42
CA GLY A 339 -6.21 -33.45 -4.78
C GLY A 339 -5.16 -32.33 -4.67
N LYS A 340 -3.99 -32.63 -4.09
CA LYS A 340 -2.93 -31.62 -3.87
C LYS A 340 -2.49 -30.92 -5.17
N PHE A 341 -2.42 -31.67 -6.28
CA PHE A 341 -2.11 -31.17 -7.62
C PHE A 341 -3.05 -30.07 -8.14
N GLN A 342 -4.25 -29.92 -7.56
CA GLN A 342 -5.27 -29.01 -8.08
C GLN A 342 -4.85 -27.54 -8.00
N GLN A 343 -4.11 -27.15 -6.95
CA GLN A 343 -3.55 -25.80 -6.81
C GLN A 343 -2.54 -25.52 -7.94
N ASP A 344 -1.62 -26.45 -8.19
CA ASP A 344 -0.58 -26.31 -9.20
C ASP A 344 -1.16 -26.26 -10.62
N LEU A 345 -2.13 -27.12 -10.94
CA LEU A 345 -2.82 -27.10 -12.23
C LEU A 345 -3.57 -25.77 -12.47
N ILE A 346 -4.31 -25.26 -11.49
CA ILE A 346 -5.05 -23.99 -11.65
C ILE A 346 -4.07 -22.79 -11.68
N SER A 347 -2.96 -22.86 -10.94
CA SER A 347 -1.88 -21.87 -11.01
C SER A 347 -1.21 -21.89 -12.39
N PHE A 348 -0.89 -23.07 -12.93
CA PHE A 348 -0.34 -23.26 -14.27
C PHE A 348 -1.28 -22.70 -15.34
N LEU A 349 -2.56 -23.09 -15.34
CA LEU A 349 -3.58 -22.61 -16.27
C LEU A 349 -3.66 -21.08 -16.32
N SER A 350 -3.75 -20.45 -15.14
CA SER A 350 -3.91 -18.99 -15.04
C SER A 350 -2.62 -18.23 -15.37
N LYS A 351 -1.46 -18.71 -14.94
CA LYS A 351 -0.16 -18.11 -15.27
C LYS A 351 0.23 -18.29 -16.74
N LEU A 352 -0.15 -19.40 -17.37
CA LEU A 352 0.10 -19.65 -18.80
C LEU A 352 -0.67 -18.66 -19.67
N ALA A 353 -1.97 -18.50 -19.40
CA ALA A 353 -2.78 -17.50 -20.07
C ALA A 353 -2.27 -16.06 -19.80
N GLN A 354 -1.78 -15.79 -18.58
CA GLN A 354 -1.17 -14.50 -18.25
C GLN A 354 0.12 -14.24 -19.03
N ALA A 355 1.06 -15.19 -19.02
CA ALA A 355 2.35 -15.04 -19.68
C ALA A 355 2.17 -14.85 -21.20
N PHE A 356 1.22 -15.55 -21.81
CA PHE A 356 0.88 -15.37 -23.23
C PHE A 356 0.30 -13.98 -23.52
N VAL A 357 -0.60 -13.48 -22.67
CA VAL A 357 -1.08 -12.08 -22.74
C VAL A 357 0.06 -11.08 -22.56
N ASP A 358 0.98 -11.31 -21.62
CA ASP A 358 2.13 -10.46 -21.36
C ASP A 358 3.10 -10.46 -22.57
N ARG A 359 3.30 -11.60 -23.25
CA ARG A 359 4.08 -11.69 -24.50
C ARG A 359 3.40 -10.96 -25.66
N VAL A 360 2.10 -11.16 -25.87
CA VAL A 360 1.34 -10.46 -26.93
C VAL A 360 1.33 -8.95 -26.70
N HIS A 361 1.34 -8.49 -25.43
CA HIS A 361 1.54 -7.08 -25.12
C HIS A 361 2.96 -6.60 -25.52
N LEU A 362 4.00 -7.34 -25.11
CA LEU A 362 5.40 -7.01 -25.40
C LEU A 362 5.69 -6.90 -26.91
N GLU A 363 5.19 -7.84 -27.72
CA GLU A 363 5.44 -7.85 -29.17
C GLU A 363 4.69 -6.77 -29.96
N ARG A 364 3.66 -6.13 -29.39
CA ARG A 364 2.71 -5.29 -30.14
C ARG A 364 2.53 -3.86 -29.62
N LYS A 365 2.62 -3.64 -28.31
CA LYS A 365 2.17 -2.39 -27.65
C LYS A 365 3.07 -1.92 -26.53
N ALA A 366 3.99 -2.73 -26.03
CA ALA A 366 4.98 -2.25 -25.06
C ALA A 366 5.97 -1.30 -25.75
N ASN A 367 6.48 -0.33 -25.00
CA ASN A 367 7.63 0.44 -25.44
C ASN A 367 8.85 -0.50 -25.60
N PRO A 368 9.70 -0.30 -26.61
CA PRO A 368 10.86 -1.16 -26.83
C PRO A 368 11.80 -1.16 -25.62
N VAL A 369 12.41 -2.31 -25.36
CA VAL A 369 13.46 -2.52 -24.35
C VAL A 369 14.73 -2.92 -25.10
N TRP A 370 15.87 -2.33 -24.75
CA TRP A 370 17.10 -2.38 -25.56
C TRP A 370 17.68 -3.78 -25.80
N TYR A 371 17.36 -4.78 -24.96
CA TYR A 371 17.75 -6.18 -25.17
C TYR A 371 16.65 -7.07 -25.78
N PHE A 372 15.39 -6.59 -25.84
CA PHE A 372 14.25 -7.43 -26.23
C PHE A 372 13.71 -7.01 -27.60
N THR A 373 14.20 -7.68 -28.65
CA THR A 373 13.78 -7.46 -30.03
C THR A 373 13.45 -8.78 -30.73
N PRO A 374 12.26 -9.39 -30.50
CA PRO A 374 11.89 -10.63 -31.17
C PRO A 374 11.92 -10.48 -32.71
N PRO A 375 12.59 -11.39 -33.44
CA PRO A 375 12.59 -11.40 -34.90
C PRO A 375 11.17 -11.43 -35.46
N GLU A 376 10.90 -10.70 -36.55
CA GLU A 376 9.53 -10.55 -37.07
C GLU A 376 8.90 -11.89 -37.48
N SER A 377 9.71 -12.82 -37.98
CA SER A 377 9.33 -14.19 -38.30
C SER A 377 8.79 -14.99 -37.10
N TYR A 378 9.22 -14.66 -35.88
CA TYR A 378 8.90 -15.39 -34.66
C TYR A 378 7.79 -14.74 -33.80
N ARG A 379 7.26 -13.59 -34.24
CA ARG A 379 6.14 -12.90 -33.56
C ARG A 379 4.82 -13.67 -33.71
N LEU A 380 3.97 -13.57 -32.69
CA LEU A 380 2.69 -14.26 -32.62
C LEU A 380 1.66 -13.64 -33.58
N THR A 381 1.28 -14.43 -34.59
CA THR A 381 0.20 -14.12 -35.54
C THR A 381 -1.18 -14.23 -34.87
N GLU A 382 -2.21 -13.64 -35.48
CA GLU A 382 -3.60 -13.84 -35.03
C GLU A 382 -4.00 -15.32 -35.00
N GLN A 383 -3.48 -16.15 -35.91
CA GLN A 383 -3.80 -17.57 -35.92
C GLN A 383 -3.22 -18.28 -34.69
N ASN A 384 -1.94 -18.02 -34.33
CA ASN A 384 -1.33 -18.63 -33.14
C ASN A 384 -2.09 -18.26 -31.85
N ILE A 385 -2.62 -17.03 -31.75
CA ILE A 385 -3.45 -16.59 -30.62
C ILE A 385 -4.75 -17.39 -30.56
N THR A 386 -5.42 -17.58 -31.70
CA THR A 386 -6.65 -18.39 -31.80
C THR A 386 -6.41 -19.84 -31.39
N ASP A 387 -5.33 -20.45 -31.89
CA ASP A 387 -5.01 -21.86 -31.63
C ASP A 387 -4.59 -22.09 -30.17
N PHE A 388 -3.85 -21.15 -29.57
CA PHE A 388 -3.53 -21.15 -28.14
C PHE A 388 -4.80 -21.09 -27.27
N VAL A 389 -5.75 -20.22 -27.59
CA VAL A 389 -7.02 -20.16 -26.84
C VAL A 389 -7.82 -21.45 -27.03
N ASN A 390 -7.88 -22.00 -28.25
CA ASN A 390 -8.56 -23.28 -28.52
C ASN A 390 -7.95 -24.45 -27.74
N CYS A 391 -6.61 -24.51 -27.61
CA CYS A 391 -5.90 -25.53 -26.83
C CYS A 391 -6.31 -25.55 -25.34
N ILE A 392 -6.64 -24.40 -24.76
CA ILE A 392 -6.71 -24.23 -23.29
C ILE A 392 -8.16 -24.03 -22.80
N LYS A 393 -9.05 -23.45 -23.62
CA LYS A 393 -10.39 -23.02 -23.21
C LYS A 393 -11.22 -24.12 -22.53
N GLU A 394 -11.12 -25.37 -22.97
CA GLU A 394 -11.88 -26.47 -22.37
C GLU A 394 -11.46 -26.76 -20.93
N CYS A 395 -10.16 -26.80 -20.65
CA CYS A 395 -9.67 -26.99 -19.29
C CYS A 395 -10.07 -25.80 -18.40
N ALA A 396 -10.05 -24.56 -18.92
CA ALA A 396 -10.55 -23.39 -18.20
C ALA A 396 -12.06 -23.47 -17.90
N PHE A 397 -12.87 -23.92 -18.86
CA PHE A 397 -14.31 -24.11 -18.70
C PHE A 397 -14.71 -25.25 -17.77
N ILE A 398 -13.80 -26.18 -17.48
CA ILE A 398 -13.94 -27.19 -16.42
C ILE A 398 -13.45 -26.60 -15.09
N ALA A 399 -12.32 -25.90 -15.09
CA ALA A 399 -11.70 -25.31 -13.91
C ALA A 399 -12.58 -24.26 -13.20
N ILE A 400 -13.50 -23.57 -13.89
CA ILE A 400 -14.42 -22.65 -13.20
C ILE A 400 -15.38 -23.35 -12.21
N PHE A 401 -15.55 -24.67 -12.28
CA PHE A 401 -16.41 -25.42 -11.35
C PHE A 401 -15.62 -26.09 -10.21
N THR A 402 -14.35 -25.74 -10.02
CA THR A 402 -13.51 -26.35 -8.97
C THR A 402 -13.96 -25.94 -7.57
N LYS A 403 -13.91 -26.89 -6.63
CA LYS A 403 -14.30 -26.69 -5.22
C LYS A 403 -13.36 -25.72 -4.46
N ALA A 404 -12.17 -25.47 -4.99
CA ALA A 404 -11.16 -24.55 -4.48
C ALA A 404 -10.55 -23.73 -5.65
N HIS A 405 -9.85 -22.64 -5.34
CA HIS A 405 -9.14 -21.79 -6.32
C HIS A 405 -9.99 -21.15 -7.45
N LEU A 406 -11.32 -21.08 -7.28
CA LEU A 406 -12.26 -20.48 -8.25
C LEU A 406 -11.81 -19.12 -8.81
N LYS A 407 -11.26 -18.23 -7.97
CA LYS A 407 -10.78 -16.90 -8.39
C LYS A 407 -9.59 -16.95 -9.34
N GLU A 408 -8.76 -17.99 -9.26
CA GLU A 408 -7.61 -18.19 -10.15
C GLU A 408 -8.06 -18.80 -11.49
N ALA A 409 -9.00 -19.75 -11.45
CA ALA A 409 -9.66 -20.25 -12.66
C ALA A 409 -10.41 -19.13 -13.42
N ALA A 410 -11.13 -18.26 -12.71
CA ALA A 410 -11.79 -17.09 -13.30
C ALA A 410 -10.78 -16.11 -13.96
N LYS A 411 -9.59 -15.92 -13.39
CA LYS A 411 -8.49 -15.16 -14.01
C LYS A 411 -7.97 -15.81 -15.29
N ALA A 412 -7.93 -17.14 -15.38
CA ALA A 412 -7.58 -17.80 -16.65
C ALA A 412 -8.58 -17.45 -17.76
N CYS A 413 -9.90 -17.53 -17.48
CA CYS A 413 -10.93 -17.07 -18.41
C CYS A 413 -10.84 -15.56 -18.71
N GLN A 414 -10.46 -14.73 -17.74
CA GLN A 414 -10.18 -13.32 -17.95
C GLN A 414 -9.05 -13.08 -18.96
N TYR A 415 -7.91 -13.77 -18.82
CA TYR A 415 -6.80 -13.62 -19.77
C TYR A 415 -7.12 -14.19 -21.16
N LEU A 416 -7.79 -15.35 -21.24
CA LEU A 416 -8.23 -15.92 -22.52
C LEU A 416 -9.25 -15.02 -23.23
N SER A 417 -10.19 -14.41 -22.51
CA SER A 417 -11.15 -13.45 -23.09
C SER A 417 -10.53 -12.09 -23.45
N MET A 418 -9.36 -11.71 -22.92
CA MET A 418 -8.61 -10.57 -23.46
C MET A 418 -8.13 -10.86 -24.90
N LEU A 419 -7.72 -12.11 -25.17
CA LEU A 419 -7.17 -12.55 -26.46
C LEU A 419 -8.27 -12.81 -27.52
N ARG A 420 -9.30 -13.56 -27.14
CA ARG A 420 -10.39 -14.06 -28.01
C ARG A 420 -11.72 -14.07 -27.24
N PRO A 421 -12.36 -12.90 -27.01
CA PRO A 421 -13.61 -12.81 -26.26
C PRO A 421 -14.74 -13.64 -26.88
N GLU A 422 -14.80 -13.71 -28.21
CA GLU A 422 -15.80 -14.47 -28.98
C GLU A 422 -15.77 -15.99 -28.72
N LEU A 423 -14.63 -16.54 -28.31
CA LEU A 423 -14.48 -17.96 -27.97
C LEU A 423 -14.76 -18.28 -26.49
N ILE A 424 -14.84 -17.25 -25.63
CA ILE A 424 -14.86 -17.40 -24.18
C ILE A 424 -16.16 -16.86 -23.56
N VAL A 425 -16.65 -15.70 -24.01
CA VAL A 425 -17.82 -15.04 -23.43
C VAL A 425 -19.11 -15.83 -23.69
N PRO A 426 -19.48 -16.21 -24.94
CA PRO A 426 -20.77 -16.87 -25.19
C PRO A 426 -20.96 -18.19 -24.42
N PRO A 427 -19.99 -19.14 -24.38
CA PRO A 427 -20.15 -20.38 -23.61
C PRO A 427 -20.30 -20.18 -22.10
N ILE A 428 -19.80 -19.09 -21.53
CA ILE A 428 -19.97 -18.77 -20.10
C ILE A 428 -21.37 -18.19 -19.86
N VAL A 429 -21.87 -17.36 -20.78
CA VAL A 429 -23.23 -16.79 -20.74
C VAL A 429 -24.29 -17.88 -20.90
N GLU A 430 -24.14 -18.80 -21.87
CA GLU A 430 -25.03 -19.97 -22.04
C GLU A 430 -25.08 -20.83 -20.77
N LYS A 431 -23.91 -21.07 -20.16
CA LYS A 431 -23.82 -21.79 -18.88
C LYS A 431 -24.54 -21.07 -17.74
N LEU A 432 -24.52 -19.73 -17.69
CA LEU A 432 -25.28 -18.99 -16.67
C LEU A 432 -26.78 -19.26 -16.81
N PHE A 433 -27.36 -19.07 -17.99
CA PHE A 433 -28.79 -19.29 -18.21
C PHE A 433 -29.20 -20.72 -17.83
N SER A 434 -28.43 -21.74 -18.27
CA SER A 434 -28.65 -23.14 -17.85
C SER A 434 -28.55 -23.39 -16.33
N SER A 435 -27.85 -22.51 -15.61
CA SER A 435 -27.67 -22.58 -14.15
C SER A 435 -28.68 -21.75 -13.37
N ILE A 436 -29.40 -20.83 -14.01
CA ILE A 436 -30.53 -20.09 -13.41
C ILE A 436 -31.78 -20.97 -13.40
N ASP A 437 -32.01 -21.73 -14.48
CA ASP A 437 -33.10 -22.70 -14.59
C ASP A 437 -32.91 -23.91 -13.65
N SER A 438 -31.67 -24.22 -13.27
CA SER A 438 -31.33 -25.33 -12.37
C SER A 438 -31.47 -24.93 -10.90
N MET A 439 -32.58 -25.30 -10.27
CA MET A 439 -32.78 -25.10 -8.82
C MET A 439 -31.94 -26.04 -7.93
N SER A 440 -31.32 -27.08 -8.48
CA SER A 440 -30.62 -28.12 -7.72
C SER A 440 -29.11 -27.88 -7.52
N GLU A 441 -28.48 -27.00 -8.31
CA GLU A 441 -27.01 -26.85 -8.33
C GLU A 441 -26.54 -25.40 -8.05
N PRO A 442 -26.86 -24.80 -6.88
CA PRO A 442 -26.57 -23.38 -6.59
C PRO A 442 -25.08 -23.01 -6.64
N HIS A 443 -24.19 -23.99 -6.45
CA HIS A 443 -22.75 -23.81 -6.56
C HIS A 443 -22.32 -23.42 -8.00
N ARG A 444 -23.00 -23.93 -9.04
CA ARG A 444 -22.72 -23.57 -10.45
C ARG A 444 -23.00 -22.10 -10.71
N PHE A 445 -24.13 -21.58 -10.23
CA PHE A 445 -24.49 -20.16 -10.33
C PHE A 445 -23.38 -19.30 -9.70
N THR A 446 -22.97 -19.60 -8.47
CA THR A 446 -21.94 -18.81 -7.79
C THR A 446 -20.57 -18.83 -8.49
N SER A 447 -20.20 -19.97 -9.07
CA SER A 447 -18.98 -20.12 -9.87
C SER A 447 -19.01 -19.29 -11.15
N ILE A 448 -20.10 -19.40 -11.91
CA ILE A 448 -20.26 -18.70 -13.19
C ILE A 448 -20.34 -17.18 -12.96
N MET A 449 -21.07 -16.73 -11.94
CA MET A 449 -21.14 -15.30 -11.57
C MET A 449 -19.78 -14.70 -11.20
N THR A 450 -18.94 -15.46 -10.48
CA THR A 450 -17.56 -15.06 -10.16
C THR A 450 -16.70 -14.92 -11.43
N CYS A 451 -16.89 -15.82 -12.39
CA CYS A 451 -16.22 -15.75 -13.69
C CYS A 451 -16.70 -14.57 -14.54
N LEU A 452 -18.02 -14.39 -14.66
CA LEU A 452 -18.66 -13.26 -15.36
C LEU A 452 -18.20 -11.90 -14.80
N ALA A 453 -18.09 -11.77 -13.48
CA ALA A 453 -17.55 -10.54 -12.85
C ALA A 453 -16.09 -10.28 -13.25
N SER A 454 -15.30 -11.33 -13.52
CA SER A 454 -13.91 -11.21 -13.95
C SER A 454 -13.79 -10.84 -15.44
N ILE A 455 -14.73 -11.27 -16.29
CA ILE A 455 -14.77 -10.95 -17.73
C ILE A 455 -15.71 -9.79 -18.10
N ALA A 456 -16.23 -9.06 -17.12
CA ALA A 456 -17.18 -7.96 -17.30
C ALA A 456 -16.68 -6.90 -18.32
N ARG A 457 -15.38 -6.59 -18.31
CA ARG A 457 -14.78 -5.63 -19.25
C ARG A 457 -14.80 -6.12 -20.70
N GLN A 458 -14.70 -7.43 -20.92
CA GLN A 458 -14.72 -8.09 -22.22
C GLN A 458 -16.15 -8.26 -22.76
N ILE A 459 -17.15 -8.30 -21.88
CA ILE A 459 -18.58 -8.24 -22.25
C ILE A 459 -18.94 -6.82 -22.71
N VAL A 460 -18.59 -5.81 -21.90
CA VAL A 460 -19.08 -4.43 -22.09
C VAL A 460 -18.33 -3.66 -23.19
N ARG A 461 -17.03 -3.92 -23.41
CA ARG A 461 -16.22 -3.22 -24.42
C ARG A 461 -16.44 -3.85 -25.80
N GLN A 462 -16.80 -3.05 -26.81
CA GLN A 462 -16.78 -3.49 -28.21
C GLN A 462 -15.34 -3.87 -28.62
N ALA A 463 -15.17 -5.07 -29.16
CA ALA A 463 -13.93 -5.54 -29.76
C ALA A 463 -14.14 -5.82 -31.26
N PRO A 464 -13.13 -5.62 -32.14
CA PRO A 464 -13.29 -5.83 -33.58
C PRO A 464 -13.79 -7.23 -33.96
N TYR A 465 -13.37 -8.25 -33.20
CA TYR A 465 -13.75 -9.65 -33.39
C TYR A 465 -15.00 -10.07 -32.59
N PHE A 466 -15.54 -9.19 -31.74
CA PHE A 466 -16.68 -9.48 -30.88
C PHE A 466 -17.52 -8.21 -30.62
N SER A 467 -18.30 -7.82 -31.63
CA SER A 467 -19.24 -6.70 -31.54
C SER A 467 -20.51 -7.04 -30.74
N GLN A 468 -20.88 -8.32 -30.64
CA GLN A 468 -22.09 -8.79 -29.98
C GLN A 468 -22.03 -8.73 -28.44
N GLY A 469 -20.85 -8.54 -27.82
CA GLY A 469 -20.69 -8.58 -26.36
C GLY A 469 -21.67 -7.67 -25.59
N GLN A 470 -21.93 -6.47 -26.12
CA GLN A 470 -22.82 -5.50 -25.49
C GLN A 470 -24.29 -5.92 -25.46
N THR A 471 -24.75 -6.78 -26.38
CA THR A 471 -26.17 -7.20 -26.41
C THR A 471 -26.51 -8.12 -25.22
N TYR A 472 -25.51 -8.79 -24.63
CA TYR A 472 -25.70 -9.60 -23.42
C TYR A 472 -25.86 -8.78 -22.15
N VAL A 473 -25.44 -7.50 -22.12
CA VAL A 473 -25.37 -6.70 -20.88
C VAL A 473 -26.73 -6.57 -20.19
N ILE A 474 -27.76 -6.10 -20.90
CA ILE A 474 -29.09 -5.89 -20.31
C ILE A 474 -29.77 -7.23 -19.94
N PRO A 475 -29.81 -8.26 -20.82
CA PRO A 475 -30.32 -9.59 -20.45
C PRO A 475 -29.64 -10.19 -19.22
N LEU A 476 -28.31 -10.09 -19.11
CA LEU A 476 -27.57 -10.57 -17.94
C LEU A 476 -27.94 -9.79 -16.69
N LEU A 477 -27.97 -8.45 -16.74
CA LEU A 477 -28.34 -7.61 -15.59
C LEU A 477 -29.73 -7.94 -15.05
N MET A 478 -30.71 -8.22 -15.93
CA MET A 478 -32.06 -8.61 -15.51
C MET A 478 -32.12 -10.05 -14.97
N ALA A 479 -31.46 -11.00 -15.66
CA ALA A 479 -31.49 -12.42 -15.30
C ALA A 479 -30.85 -12.72 -13.94
N VAL A 480 -29.90 -11.90 -13.48
CA VAL A 480 -29.19 -12.11 -12.20
C VAL A 480 -29.88 -11.46 -11.00
N LEU A 481 -30.92 -10.63 -11.17
CA LEU A 481 -31.62 -9.99 -10.04
C LEU A 481 -32.19 -10.99 -9.00
N PRO A 482 -32.76 -12.16 -9.38
CA PRO A 482 -33.14 -13.22 -8.44
C PRO A 482 -31.95 -13.89 -7.71
N GLY A 483 -30.71 -13.48 -8.02
CA GLY A 483 -29.50 -13.79 -7.26
C GLY A 483 -29.35 -12.98 -5.97
N ILE A 484 -30.08 -11.87 -5.83
CA ILE A 484 -30.18 -11.09 -4.58
C ILE A 484 -31.23 -11.78 -3.68
N ASP A 485 -30.76 -12.75 -2.90
CA ASP A 485 -31.53 -13.62 -2.03
C ASP A 485 -31.17 -13.35 -0.55
N SER A 486 -32.16 -13.06 0.29
CA SER A 486 -31.96 -12.85 1.72
C SER A 486 -31.50 -14.10 2.47
N ASN A 487 -31.72 -15.29 1.89
CA ASN A 487 -31.41 -16.58 2.50
C ASN A 487 -30.01 -17.10 2.11
N ASP A 488 -29.49 -16.72 0.94
CA ASP A 488 -28.15 -17.10 0.48
C ASP A 488 -27.24 -15.87 0.34
N PHE A 489 -26.50 -15.60 1.41
CA PHE A 489 -25.46 -14.56 1.45
C PHE A 489 -24.39 -14.72 0.37
N LYS A 490 -24.02 -15.96 -0.01
CA LYS A 490 -22.97 -16.18 -1.02
C LYS A 490 -23.49 -15.85 -2.42
N LYS A 491 -24.71 -16.30 -2.75
CA LYS A 491 -25.42 -15.95 -4.00
C LYS A 491 -25.59 -14.44 -4.14
N THR A 492 -26.02 -13.78 -3.07
CA THR A 492 -26.17 -12.33 -3.02
C THR A 492 -24.83 -11.60 -3.18
N ALA A 493 -23.78 -12.03 -2.48
CA ALA A 493 -22.46 -11.40 -2.57
C ALA A 493 -21.84 -11.47 -3.98
N VAL A 494 -21.90 -12.62 -4.66
CA VAL A 494 -21.39 -12.73 -6.04
C VAL A 494 -22.28 -12.02 -7.05
N THR A 495 -23.59 -11.92 -6.79
CA THR A 495 -24.52 -11.13 -7.61
C THR A 495 -24.18 -9.65 -7.52
N PHE A 496 -23.99 -9.10 -6.32
CA PHE A 496 -23.51 -7.72 -6.15
C PHE A 496 -22.11 -7.52 -6.75
N GLN A 497 -21.21 -8.50 -6.68
CA GLN A 497 -19.89 -8.40 -7.31
C GLN A 497 -20.00 -8.26 -8.84
N PHE A 498 -20.85 -9.06 -9.49
CA PHE A 498 -21.08 -8.97 -10.94
C PHE A 498 -21.80 -7.68 -11.34
N LEU A 499 -22.89 -7.32 -10.64
CA LEU A 499 -23.62 -6.07 -10.87
C LEU A 499 -22.68 -4.87 -10.76
N ASN A 500 -21.86 -4.80 -9.70
CA ASN A 500 -20.86 -3.75 -9.55
C ASN A 500 -19.81 -3.78 -10.68
N ALA A 501 -19.34 -4.95 -11.11
CA ALA A 501 -18.37 -5.05 -12.21
C ALA A 501 -18.92 -4.52 -13.55
N ILE A 502 -20.21 -4.74 -13.85
CA ILE A 502 -20.86 -4.22 -15.07
C ILE A 502 -21.23 -2.74 -14.93
N LEU A 503 -21.86 -2.33 -13.82
CA LEU A 503 -22.33 -0.96 -13.61
C LEU A 503 -21.16 0.06 -13.53
N MET A 504 -19.98 -0.36 -13.07
CA MET A 504 -18.76 0.46 -13.10
C MET A 504 -18.09 0.52 -14.50
N LEU A 505 -18.73 -0.02 -15.54
CA LEU A 505 -18.29 0.03 -16.94
C LEU A 505 -19.39 0.54 -17.89
N VAL A 506 -20.63 0.63 -17.43
CA VAL A 506 -21.83 0.96 -18.20
C VAL A 506 -22.39 2.30 -17.73
N THR A 507 -22.51 3.27 -18.64
CA THR A 507 -23.29 4.49 -18.40
C THR A 507 -24.78 4.12 -18.43
N CYS A 508 -25.41 4.05 -17.26
CA CYS A 508 -26.83 3.75 -17.11
C CYS A 508 -27.71 4.97 -17.41
N VAL A 509 -27.69 5.40 -18.67
CA VAL A 509 -28.56 6.46 -19.20
C VAL A 509 -29.46 5.87 -20.26
N ASP A 510 -30.75 6.19 -20.18
CA ASP A 510 -31.68 5.74 -21.20
C ASP A 510 -31.34 6.38 -22.54
N CYS A 511 -30.87 5.56 -23.46
CA CYS A 511 -30.69 5.90 -24.86
C CYS A 511 -31.81 5.33 -25.75
N SER A 512 -32.85 4.68 -25.18
CA SER A 512 -33.98 4.18 -25.98
C SER A 512 -34.80 5.34 -26.55
N SER A 513 -34.93 6.41 -25.78
CA SER A 513 -35.53 7.67 -26.21
C SER A 513 -34.82 8.28 -27.44
N ALA A 514 -33.50 8.06 -27.63
CA ALA A 514 -32.73 8.55 -28.78
C ALA A 514 -33.25 8.10 -30.16
N VAL A 515 -34.17 7.13 -30.21
CA VAL A 515 -34.85 6.67 -31.43
C VAL A 515 -36.08 7.53 -31.80
N HIS A 516 -36.59 8.37 -30.89
CA HIS A 516 -37.95 8.91 -31.02
C HIS A 516 -38.16 10.37 -30.54
N THR A 517 -37.93 10.65 -29.26
CA THR A 517 -38.97 11.36 -28.48
C THR A 517 -38.85 12.89 -28.30
N ARG A 518 -37.71 13.58 -28.12
CA ARG A 518 -36.27 13.26 -28.12
C ARG A 518 -35.75 12.20 -27.12
N ASN A 519 -36.14 12.15 -25.84
CA ASN A 519 -37.02 13.08 -25.12
C ASN A 519 -37.59 12.58 -23.76
N ASP A 520 -37.93 11.29 -23.59
CA ASP A 520 -38.53 10.80 -22.33
C ASP A 520 -38.08 9.42 -21.82
N LEU A 521 -37.67 9.37 -20.54
CA LEU A 521 -37.94 8.23 -19.66
C LEU A 521 -38.04 8.68 -18.19
N THR A 522 -38.89 7.98 -17.44
CA THR A 522 -39.79 8.51 -16.41
C THR A 522 -39.25 8.70 -14.98
N GLU A 523 -39.97 9.58 -14.30
CA GLU A 523 -40.33 9.66 -12.87
C GLU A 523 -40.27 8.37 -12.01
N MET A 524 -40.36 7.17 -12.61
CA MET A 524 -40.52 5.89 -11.90
C MET A 524 -39.32 5.47 -11.02
N VAL A 525 -38.10 5.94 -11.31
CA VAL A 525 -36.93 5.71 -10.42
C VAL A 525 -36.95 6.69 -9.24
N ARG A 526 -37.37 7.93 -9.47
CA ARG A 526 -37.47 8.97 -8.44
C ARG A 526 -38.52 8.58 -7.40
N GLU A 527 -39.70 8.20 -7.86
CA GLU A 527 -40.85 7.83 -7.01
C GLU A 527 -40.61 6.53 -6.21
N LYS A 528 -39.95 5.52 -6.80
CA LYS A 528 -39.66 4.26 -6.08
C LYS A 528 -38.65 4.45 -4.95
N VAL A 529 -37.66 5.33 -5.11
CA VAL A 529 -36.69 5.63 -4.04
C VAL A 529 -37.32 6.49 -2.95
N THR A 530 -38.10 7.53 -3.28
CA THR A 530 -38.80 8.33 -2.26
C THR A 530 -39.86 7.52 -1.51
N ASN A 531 -40.69 6.71 -2.19
CA ASN A 531 -41.70 5.87 -1.54
C ASN A 531 -41.08 4.77 -0.65
N PHE A 532 -39.95 4.19 -1.06
CA PHE A 532 -39.21 3.22 -0.22
C PHE A 532 -38.64 3.85 1.05
N LEU A 533 -38.12 5.08 0.97
CA LEU A 533 -37.58 5.82 2.12
C LEU A 533 -38.67 6.43 3.03
N ALA A 534 -39.81 6.85 2.46
CA ALA A 534 -40.90 7.45 3.21
C ALA A 534 -41.69 6.43 4.04
N GLY A 535 -41.90 5.21 3.52
CA GLY A 535 -42.81 4.22 4.10
C GLY A 535 -42.18 3.11 4.96
N SER A 536 -40.85 3.00 5.06
CA SER A 536 -40.19 1.84 5.70
C SER A 536 -39.23 2.23 6.84
N PHE A 537 -39.42 1.63 8.01
CA PHE A 537 -38.49 1.72 9.13
C PHE A 537 -37.44 0.61 9.05
N PHE A 538 -36.15 0.98 9.00
CA PHE A 538 -35.06 0.02 8.95
C PHE A 538 -34.31 -0.02 10.29
N THR A 539 -34.04 -1.23 10.78
CA THR A 539 -33.12 -1.40 11.91
C THR A 539 -31.73 -0.88 11.53
N PRO A 540 -30.89 -0.41 12.49
CA PRO A 540 -29.58 0.18 12.19
C PRO A 540 -28.62 -0.68 11.35
N LYS A 541 -28.84 -2.01 11.30
CA LYS A 541 -28.09 -2.95 10.46
C LYS A 541 -28.52 -2.90 8.99
N VAL A 542 -29.83 -2.87 8.72
CA VAL A 542 -30.37 -2.78 7.34
C VAL A 542 -30.25 -1.36 6.81
N GLY A 543 -30.44 -0.35 7.68
CA GLY A 543 -30.34 1.06 7.33
C GLY A 543 -29.00 1.44 6.69
N LYS A 544 -27.88 0.80 7.08
CA LYS A 544 -26.55 1.03 6.49
C LYS A 544 -26.44 0.63 5.01
N LEU A 545 -27.23 -0.34 4.54
CA LEU A 545 -27.30 -0.69 3.13
C LEU A 545 -28.12 0.35 2.35
N VAL A 546 -29.27 0.74 2.89
CA VAL A 546 -30.17 1.73 2.29
C VAL A 546 -29.49 3.10 2.19
N THR A 547 -28.85 3.58 3.27
CA THR A 547 -28.10 4.84 3.21
C THR A 547 -26.86 4.76 2.32
N GLY A 548 -26.26 3.58 2.14
CA GLY A 548 -25.22 3.35 1.13
C GLY A 548 -25.71 3.61 -0.29
N LEU A 549 -26.96 3.24 -0.62
CA LEU A 549 -27.60 3.56 -1.90
C LEU A 549 -27.94 5.05 -2.01
N VAL A 550 -28.52 5.66 -0.97
CA VAL A 550 -28.79 7.12 -0.94
C VAL A 550 -27.50 7.92 -1.16
N ARG A 551 -26.40 7.53 -0.53
CA ARG A 551 -25.07 8.14 -0.71
C ARG A 551 -24.57 8.02 -2.15
N ALA A 552 -24.86 6.93 -2.86
CA ALA A 552 -24.50 6.77 -4.27
C ALA A 552 -25.31 7.72 -5.16
N ILE A 553 -26.61 7.87 -4.92
CA ILE A 553 -27.51 8.80 -5.63
C ILE A 553 -27.08 10.26 -5.38
N LEU A 554 -26.85 10.62 -4.12
CA LEU A 554 -26.37 11.95 -3.69
C LEU A 554 -25.05 12.35 -4.36
N LYS A 555 -24.11 11.41 -4.53
CA LYS A 555 -22.85 11.64 -5.24
C LYS A 555 -23.03 11.74 -6.76
N GLY A 556 -24.11 11.22 -7.32
CA GLY A 556 -24.44 11.33 -8.75
C GLY A 556 -25.07 12.67 -9.10
N ASN A 557 -26.03 13.14 -8.30
CA ASN A 557 -26.66 14.45 -8.45
C ASN A 557 -26.98 15.04 -7.06
N PRO A 558 -26.09 15.87 -6.48
CA PRO A 558 -26.28 16.39 -5.12
C PRO A 558 -27.43 17.38 -5.02
N GLU A 559 -27.57 18.29 -5.99
CA GLU A 559 -28.52 19.40 -5.95
C GLU A 559 -29.97 18.92 -5.92
N GLU A 560 -30.38 18.07 -6.87
CA GLU A 560 -31.74 17.53 -6.89
C GLU A 560 -31.97 16.53 -5.73
N THR A 561 -30.97 15.73 -5.33
CA THR A 561 -31.14 14.78 -4.23
C THR A 561 -31.38 15.50 -2.89
N LEU A 562 -30.62 16.56 -2.60
CA LEU A 562 -30.79 17.36 -1.38
C LEU A 562 -32.14 18.06 -1.37
N LYS A 563 -32.53 18.70 -2.48
CA LYS A 563 -33.80 19.43 -2.64
C LYS A 563 -35.03 18.64 -2.23
N TYR A 564 -35.07 17.33 -2.50
CA TYR A 564 -36.17 16.46 -2.09
C TYR A 564 -35.96 15.82 -0.71
N LEU A 565 -34.80 15.22 -0.44
CA LEU A 565 -34.61 14.38 0.75
C LEU A 565 -34.21 15.15 2.02
N LEU A 566 -33.42 16.23 1.90
CA LEU A 566 -32.89 16.92 3.08
C LEU A 566 -34.00 17.69 3.84
N PRO A 567 -34.88 18.51 3.20
CA PRO A 567 -35.98 19.16 3.90
C PRO A 567 -36.91 18.18 4.62
N GLN A 568 -37.35 17.13 3.93
CA GLN A 568 -38.24 16.10 4.49
C GLN A 568 -37.62 15.39 5.70
N THR A 569 -36.31 15.08 5.64
CA THR A 569 -35.60 14.44 6.76
C THR A 569 -35.48 15.40 7.95
N CYS A 570 -35.16 16.68 7.70
CA CYS A 570 -35.10 17.70 8.75
C CYS A 570 -36.47 17.91 9.40
N GLU A 571 -37.53 18.14 8.62
CA GLU A 571 -38.91 18.31 9.14
C GLU A 571 -39.38 17.13 9.97
N ARG A 572 -39.05 15.89 9.55
CA ARG A 572 -39.37 14.67 10.31
C ARG A 572 -38.66 14.63 11.66
N ILE A 573 -37.35 14.93 11.69
CA ILE A 573 -36.58 15.06 12.95
C ILE A 573 -37.20 16.15 13.84
N GLU A 574 -37.50 17.31 13.29
CA GLU A 574 -38.08 18.44 14.05
C GLU A 574 -39.47 18.12 14.60
N LYS A 575 -40.27 17.36 13.86
CA LYS A 575 -41.57 16.86 14.31
C LYS A 575 -41.41 15.87 15.47
N ILE A 576 -40.51 14.91 15.38
CA ILE A 576 -40.26 13.93 16.45
C ILE A 576 -39.78 14.65 17.72
N MET A 577 -38.76 15.51 17.60
CA MET A 577 -38.22 16.28 18.72
C MET A 577 -39.31 17.14 19.40
N SER A 578 -40.14 17.85 18.63
CA SER A 578 -41.19 18.73 19.20
C SER A 578 -42.34 18.01 19.92
N HIS A 579 -42.55 16.70 19.69
CA HIS A 579 -43.63 15.95 20.35
C HIS A 579 -43.18 15.29 21.68
N SER A 580 -41.88 15.08 21.89
CA SER A 580 -41.36 14.32 23.04
C SER A 580 -39.95 14.71 23.50
N GLU A 581 -39.55 15.97 23.29
CA GLU A 581 -38.19 16.49 23.54
C GLU A 581 -37.60 16.08 24.91
N THR A 582 -38.29 16.36 26.01
CA THR A 582 -37.81 16.06 27.38
C THR A 582 -37.63 14.57 27.62
N THR A 583 -38.49 13.74 27.03
CA THR A 583 -38.39 12.27 27.08
C THR A 583 -37.21 11.79 26.24
N ILE A 584 -37.09 12.23 24.98
CA ILE A 584 -36.00 11.81 24.07
C ILE A 584 -34.62 12.20 24.61
N LEU A 585 -34.50 13.38 25.23
CA LEU A 585 -33.24 13.85 25.80
C LEU A 585 -32.77 13.02 27.00
N THR A 586 -33.69 12.37 27.73
CA THR A 586 -33.41 11.63 28.97
C THR A 586 -33.61 10.11 28.89
N ASP A 587 -34.28 9.60 27.86
CA ASP A 587 -34.56 8.16 27.72
C ASP A 587 -33.33 7.38 27.21
N HIS A 588 -32.94 6.37 28.01
CA HIS A 588 -31.85 5.46 27.69
C HIS A 588 -32.22 4.39 26.66
N LYS A 589 -33.50 4.20 26.32
CA LYS A 589 -33.93 3.21 25.31
C LYS A 589 -33.80 3.72 23.87
N GLY A 590 -33.85 5.04 23.68
CA GLY A 590 -33.70 5.70 22.39
C GLY A 590 -34.89 5.53 21.45
N ASP A 591 -35.11 6.53 20.61
CA ASP A 591 -36.10 6.46 19.54
C ASP A 591 -35.46 5.88 18.25
N THR A 592 -36.00 4.75 17.77
CA THR A 592 -35.50 4.03 16.60
C THR A 592 -35.78 4.75 15.28
N GLU A 593 -36.88 5.50 15.19
CA GLU A 593 -37.24 6.32 14.05
C GLU A 593 -36.34 7.55 13.96
N LEU A 594 -36.11 8.25 15.08
CA LEU A 594 -35.18 9.38 15.16
C LEU A 594 -33.76 8.95 14.82
N THR A 595 -33.31 7.80 15.35
CA THR A 595 -31.98 7.26 15.06
C THR A 595 -31.83 6.90 13.57
N TRP A 596 -32.87 6.35 12.94
CA TRP A 596 -32.89 6.12 11.49
C TRP A 596 -32.80 7.45 10.71
N CYS A 597 -33.62 8.44 11.06
CA CYS A 597 -33.63 9.75 10.40
C CYS A 597 -32.27 10.46 10.52
N LEU A 598 -31.61 10.37 11.68
CA LEU A 598 -30.28 10.93 11.90
C LEU A 598 -29.18 10.16 11.14
N ILE A 599 -29.28 8.83 11.00
CA ILE A 599 -28.38 8.06 10.14
C ILE A 599 -28.53 8.48 8.67
N LEU A 600 -29.76 8.66 8.18
CA LEU A 600 -30.05 9.17 6.83
C LEU A 600 -29.50 10.59 6.63
N PHE A 601 -29.84 11.51 7.54
CA PHE A 601 -29.31 12.89 7.57
C PHE A 601 -27.77 12.91 7.55
N SER A 602 -27.12 12.03 8.33
CA SER A 602 -25.66 11.95 8.38
C SER A 602 -25.01 11.59 7.05
N GLU A 603 -25.72 10.90 6.14
CA GLU A 603 -25.23 10.62 4.79
C GLU A 603 -25.67 11.69 3.77
N LEU A 604 -26.79 12.38 3.97
CA LEU A 604 -27.21 13.54 3.15
C LEU A 604 -26.25 14.74 3.31
N VAL A 605 -25.75 15.01 4.52
CA VAL A 605 -24.76 16.09 4.75
C VAL A 605 -23.34 15.74 4.25
N ARG A 606 -23.18 14.64 3.49
CA ARG A 606 -21.94 14.28 2.76
C ARG A 606 -21.90 14.79 1.33
N ALA A 607 -22.85 15.64 0.94
CA ALA A 607 -22.88 16.28 -0.36
C ALA A 607 -21.69 17.24 -0.56
N ARG A 608 -21.58 17.79 -1.78
CA ARG A 608 -20.62 18.87 -2.12
C ARG A 608 -20.92 20.09 -1.25
N GLY A 609 -19.92 20.66 -0.58
CA GLY A 609 -20.15 21.62 0.52
C GLY A 609 -20.87 22.90 0.08
N ASP A 610 -20.57 23.40 -1.12
CA ASP A 610 -21.24 24.51 -1.79
C ASP A 610 -22.78 24.32 -1.86
N THR A 611 -23.27 23.12 -2.15
CA THR A 611 -24.70 22.80 -2.17
C THR A 611 -25.34 22.78 -0.79
N LEU A 612 -24.55 22.53 0.27
CA LEU A 612 -25.03 22.50 1.66
C LEU A 612 -25.23 23.92 2.23
N LEU A 613 -24.56 24.95 1.68
CA LEU A 613 -24.71 26.35 2.09
C LEU A 613 -26.18 26.80 1.99
N MET A 614 -26.89 26.40 0.93
CA MET A 614 -28.32 26.70 0.73
C MET A 614 -29.22 26.18 1.85
N TYR A 615 -28.80 25.13 2.58
CA TYR A 615 -29.56 24.48 3.63
C TYR A 615 -29.01 24.77 5.04
N LYS A 616 -28.00 25.65 5.18
CA LYS A 616 -27.33 26.00 6.44
C LYS A 616 -28.29 26.22 7.62
N PRO A 617 -29.40 27.00 7.52
CA PRO A 617 -30.32 27.20 8.64
C PRO A 617 -31.02 25.91 9.10
N MET A 618 -31.43 25.05 8.17
CA MET A 618 -32.10 23.78 8.47
C MET A 618 -31.13 22.80 9.15
N ILE A 619 -29.91 22.73 8.62
CA ILE A 619 -28.83 21.89 9.15
C ILE A 619 -28.50 22.31 10.60
N LEU A 620 -28.30 23.61 10.85
CA LEU A 620 -28.03 24.14 12.18
C LEU A 620 -29.18 23.86 13.17
N SER A 621 -30.44 24.00 12.76
CA SER A 621 -31.61 23.72 13.61
C SER A 621 -31.60 22.27 14.13
N VAL A 622 -31.36 21.30 13.25
CA VAL A 622 -31.26 19.87 13.61
C VAL A 622 -30.14 19.64 14.64
N PHE A 623 -28.96 20.23 14.46
CA PHE A 623 -27.88 20.09 15.45
C PHE A 623 -28.23 20.74 16.80
N HIS A 624 -28.80 21.94 16.81
CA HIS A 624 -29.20 22.61 18.06
C HIS A 624 -30.18 21.78 18.90
N ARG A 625 -31.11 21.04 18.28
CA ARG A 625 -32.04 20.17 19.02
C ARG A 625 -31.43 18.82 19.40
N CYS A 626 -30.66 18.20 18.52
CA CYS A 626 -30.20 16.81 18.72
C CYS A 626 -28.87 16.67 19.50
N VAL A 627 -28.06 17.73 19.65
CA VAL A 627 -26.75 17.65 20.33
C VAL A 627 -26.83 17.19 21.79
N ARG A 628 -27.94 17.43 22.50
CA ARG A 628 -28.08 17.08 23.92
C ARG A 628 -28.49 15.62 24.19
N ILE A 629 -28.90 14.86 23.17
CA ILE A 629 -29.43 13.50 23.30
C ILE A 629 -28.39 12.58 23.96
N ILE A 630 -28.81 11.86 25.01
CA ILE A 630 -27.91 10.97 25.78
C ILE A 630 -27.79 9.58 25.13
N HIS A 631 -28.87 9.03 24.54
CA HIS A 631 -28.87 7.68 23.97
C HIS A 631 -27.73 7.46 22.96
N LYS A 632 -26.99 6.35 23.15
CA LYS A 632 -25.70 6.11 22.51
C LYS A 632 -25.75 6.07 20.99
N GLU A 633 -26.60 5.21 20.41
CA GLU A 633 -26.64 5.07 18.94
C GLU A 633 -27.14 6.35 18.26
N THR A 634 -28.00 7.11 18.93
CA THR A 634 -28.55 8.37 18.42
C THR A 634 -27.51 9.49 18.46
N HIS A 635 -26.78 9.68 19.57
CA HIS A 635 -25.73 10.70 19.62
C HIS A 635 -24.52 10.33 18.75
N GLU A 636 -24.19 9.04 18.59
CA GLU A 636 -23.19 8.59 17.61
C GLU A 636 -23.61 8.94 16.16
N ALA A 637 -24.92 8.90 15.84
CA ALA A 637 -25.43 9.34 14.54
C ALA A 637 -25.34 10.87 14.35
N VAL A 638 -25.68 11.67 15.37
CA VAL A 638 -25.48 13.14 15.37
C VAL A 638 -24.00 13.48 15.19
N ALA A 639 -23.12 12.84 15.96
CA ALA A 639 -21.67 13.00 15.86
C ALA A 639 -21.15 12.61 14.46
N ASN A 640 -21.67 11.52 13.87
CA ASN A 640 -21.36 11.13 12.50
C ASN A 640 -21.80 12.17 11.47
N ALA A 641 -22.99 12.77 11.65
CA ALA A 641 -23.46 13.87 10.80
C ALA A 641 -22.56 15.10 10.90
N ALA A 642 -22.20 15.53 12.12
CA ALA A 642 -21.35 16.69 12.34
C ALA A 642 -19.95 16.52 11.71
N LYS A 643 -19.32 15.34 11.91
CA LYS A 643 -18.07 14.96 11.23
C LYS A 643 -18.22 15.01 9.70
N ASN A 644 -19.31 14.45 9.17
CA ASN A 644 -19.54 14.35 7.73
C ASN A 644 -19.74 15.73 7.10
N LEU A 645 -20.57 16.60 7.70
CA LEU A 645 -20.76 18.00 7.31
C LEU A 645 -19.43 18.75 7.31
N LEU A 646 -18.68 18.70 8.41
CA LEU A 646 -17.40 19.38 8.52
C LEU A 646 -16.40 18.87 7.47
N LYS A 647 -16.36 17.56 7.16
CA LYS A 647 -15.53 17.05 6.05
C LYS A 647 -15.99 17.58 4.69
N SER A 648 -17.29 17.63 4.43
CA SER A 648 -17.84 18.18 3.18
C SER A 648 -17.44 19.63 2.95
N LEU A 649 -17.42 20.45 4.01
CA LEU A 649 -17.09 21.88 3.98
C LEU A 649 -15.58 22.18 4.06
N SER A 650 -14.71 21.19 4.34
CA SER A 650 -13.30 21.48 4.68
C SER A 650 -12.26 20.58 4.02
N TYR A 651 -12.67 19.52 3.33
CA TYR A 651 -11.74 18.61 2.66
C TYR A 651 -11.71 18.87 1.16
N VAL A 652 -10.55 18.66 0.57
CA VAL A 652 -10.37 18.62 -0.88
C VAL A 652 -10.60 17.19 -1.36
N TYR A 653 -11.57 17.00 -2.25
CA TYR A 653 -11.97 15.71 -2.82
C TYR A 653 -12.46 15.85 -4.26
N PRO A 654 -12.37 14.83 -5.12
CA PRO A 654 -12.95 14.90 -6.47
C PRO A 654 -14.47 15.06 -6.40
N ILE A 655 -15.01 15.94 -7.24
CA ILE A 655 -16.46 16.21 -7.35
C ILE A 655 -17.19 14.97 -7.87
N GLU A 656 -16.61 14.34 -8.90
CA GLU A 656 -17.28 13.32 -9.69
C GLU A 656 -16.39 12.11 -10.00
N TYR A 657 -17.02 10.96 -10.15
CA TYR A 657 -16.39 9.69 -10.53
C TYR A 657 -17.03 9.12 -11.81
N ARG A 658 -17.54 10.00 -12.69
CA ARG A 658 -18.21 9.63 -13.94
C ARG A 658 -17.28 8.79 -14.83
N LEU A 659 -17.86 7.80 -15.52
CA LEU A 659 -17.13 6.91 -16.42
C LEU A 659 -16.59 7.63 -17.67
N THR A 660 -17.29 8.69 -18.08
CA THR A 660 -17.01 9.56 -19.24
C THR A 660 -16.55 10.94 -18.79
N VAL A 661 -16.01 11.71 -19.73
CA VAL A 661 -15.70 13.15 -19.56
C VAL A 661 -16.81 13.99 -20.18
N GLU A 662 -17.33 13.51 -21.31
CA GLU A 662 -18.46 14.03 -22.06
C GLU A 662 -19.68 14.19 -21.15
N ASN A 663 -20.35 15.33 -21.26
CA ASN A 663 -21.51 15.60 -20.43
C ASN A 663 -22.70 14.76 -20.91
N ILE A 664 -23.21 13.92 -20.02
CA ILE A 664 -24.27 12.96 -20.35
C ILE A 664 -25.64 13.66 -20.52
N GLU A 665 -25.72 14.93 -20.14
CA GLU A 665 -26.89 15.81 -20.32
C GLU A 665 -26.87 16.56 -21.66
N GLU A 666 -25.81 16.44 -22.47
CA GLU A 666 -25.78 16.97 -23.84
C GLU A 666 -26.75 16.21 -24.76
N PRO A 667 -27.27 16.86 -25.84
CA PRO A 667 -28.16 16.21 -26.78
C PRO A 667 -27.52 14.97 -27.43
N PHE A 668 -28.31 13.89 -27.60
CA PHE A 668 -27.85 12.64 -28.21
C PHE A 668 -27.39 12.76 -29.68
N THR A 669 -27.50 13.94 -30.30
CA THR A 669 -26.91 14.25 -31.61
C THR A 669 -25.39 14.33 -31.56
N ASP A 670 -24.85 14.83 -30.46
CA ASP A 670 -23.44 15.23 -30.35
C ASP A 670 -22.63 14.12 -29.66
N PHE A 671 -23.23 13.49 -28.64
CA PHE A 671 -22.67 12.35 -27.93
C PHE A 671 -23.73 11.29 -27.62
N LEU A 672 -23.41 10.00 -27.89
CA LEU A 672 -24.28 8.87 -27.53
C LEU A 672 -23.63 8.06 -26.39
N PRO A 673 -24.15 8.16 -25.15
CA PRO A 673 -23.50 7.57 -23.96
C PRO A 673 -23.23 6.06 -24.05
N ILE A 674 -24.05 5.32 -24.80
CA ILE A 674 -23.90 3.87 -25.00
C ILE A 674 -22.58 3.50 -25.71
N ARG A 675 -22.00 4.42 -26.50
CA ARG A 675 -20.72 4.18 -27.20
C ARG A 675 -19.54 4.16 -26.24
N ALA A 676 -19.63 4.86 -25.11
CA ALA A 676 -18.55 4.97 -24.12
C ALA A 676 -18.45 3.78 -23.15
N TRP A 677 -19.36 2.81 -23.25
CA TRP A 677 -19.37 1.58 -22.46
C TRP A 677 -18.02 0.83 -22.52
N GLY A 678 -17.42 0.60 -21.35
CA GLY A 678 -16.16 -0.12 -21.19
C GLY A 678 -14.92 0.56 -21.81
N GLN A 679 -15.07 1.80 -22.30
CA GLN A 679 -13.95 2.58 -22.79
C GLN A 679 -12.99 2.98 -21.65
N HIS A 680 -11.79 3.36 -22.04
CA HIS A 680 -10.81 3.98 -21.15
C HIS A 680 -10.59 5.40 -21.66
N VAL A 681 -10.31 6.33 -20.75
CA VAL A 681 -9.98 7.71 -21.12
C VAL A 681 -8.46 7.82 -21.18
N GLU A 682 -7.94 8.45 -22.24
CA GLU A 682 -6.51 8.76 -22.35
C GLU A 682 -6.08 9.66 -21.18
N PHE A 683 -4.86 9.45 -20.67
CA PHE A 683 -4.46 10.06 -19.41
C PHE A 683 -4.59 11.59 -19.43
N ASP A 684 -4.16 12.23 -20.52
CA ASP A 684 -4.15 13.70 -20.64
C ASP A 684 -5.55 14.31 -20.81
N LYS A 685 -6.56 13.49 -21.14
CA LYS A 685 -7.96 13.89 -21.36
C LYS A 685 -8.86 13.68 -20.13
N LEU A 686 -8.32 13.28 -18.97
CA LEU A 686 -9.14 12.86 -17.81
C LEU A 686 -10.07 13.94 -17.23
N GLN A 687 -9.72 15.22 -17.38
CA GLN A 687 -10.47 16.39 -16.87
C GLN A 687 -11.01 16.16 -15.44
N VAL A 688 -10.11 16.04 -14.46
CA VAL A 688 -10.50 15.75 -13.06
C VAL A 688 -10.82 17.06 -12.34
N GLN A 689 -12.05 17.18 -11.85
CA GLN A 689 -12.49 18.33 -11.08
C GLN A 689 -12.44 18.03 -9.57
N PHE A 690 -11.83 18.95 -8.81
CA PHE A 690 -11.77 18.89 -7.36
C PHE A 690 -12.73 19.90 -6.74
N HIS A 691 -13.44 19.47 -5.71
CA HIS A 691 -14.04 20.39 -4.75
C HIS A 691 -12.91 20.98 -3.90
N ILE A 692 -12.84 22.30 -3.86
CA ILE A 692 -11.91 23.09 -3.07
C ILE A 692 -12.79 24.01 -2.20
N PRO A 693 -12.71 23.92 -0.86
CA PRO A 693 -13.55 24.74 0.01
C PRO A 693 -13.39 26.24 -0.25
N ASN A 694 -14.51 26.89 -0.56
CA ASN A 694 -14.58 28.32 -0.78
C ASN A 694 -14.64 29.11 0.55
N GLY A 695 -14.58 30.44 0.49
CA GLY A 695 -14.56 31.29 1.67
C GLY A 695 -15.80 31.16 2.57
N GLU A 696 -16.99 30.98 1.99
CA GLU A 696 -18.26 30.83 2.73
C GLU A 696 -18.36 29.46 3.41
N GLU A 697 -17.82 28.41 2.79
CA GLU A 697 -17.73 27.06 3.37
C GLU A 697 -16.75 27.01 4.55
N VAL A 698 -15.59 27.66 4.40
CA VAL A 698 -14.61 27.85 5.47
C VAL A 698 -15.23 28.62 6.63
N ASP A 699 -15.93 29.72 6.35
CA ASP A 699 -16.61 30.52 7.38
C ASP A 699 -17.73 29.73 8.07
N PHE A 700 -18.53 28.95 7.34
CA PHE A 700 -19.55 28.08 7.94
C PHE A 700 -18.94 26.96 8.80
N ALA A 701 -17.84 26.34 8.37
CA ALA A 701 -17.15 25.35 9.17
C ALA A 701 -16.53 25.95 10.45
N CYS A 702 -15.97 27.16 10.39
CA CYS A 702 -15.49 27.90 11.56
C CYS A 702 -16.65 28.27 12.51
N GLU A 703 -17.76 28.81 12.00
CA GLU A 703 -18.97 29.11 12.78
C GLU A 703 -19.54 27.86 13.46
N PHE A 704 -19.59 26.72 12.76
CA PHE A 704 -20.05 25.46 13.31
C PHE A 704 -19.15 24.95 14.45
N VAL A 705 -17.82 25.05 14.26
CA VAL A 705 -16.83 24.75 15.31
C VAL A 705 -17.05 25.65 16.53
N GLU A 706 -17.26 26.95 16.33
CA GLU A 706 -17.49 27.89 17.43
C GLU A 706 -18.81 27.64 18.17
N THR A 707 -19.85 27.22 17.44
CA THR A 707 -21.19 27.00 17.98
C THR A 707 -21.31 25.71 18.78
N PHE A 708 -20.55 24.66 18.42
CA PHE A 708 -20.73 23.32 19.00
C PHE A 708 -19.50 22.71 19.69
N ILE A 709 -18.26 23.07 19.33
CA ILE A 709 -17.07 22.51 20.00
C ILE A 709 -16.73 23.28 21.28
N TYR A 710 -16.54 24.60 21.21
CA TYR A 710 -16.12 25.37 22.40
C TYR A 710 -17.12 25.29 23.58
N PRO A 711 -18.46 25.34 23.38
CA PRO A 711 -19.40 25.21 24.50
C PRO A 711 -19.39 23.82 25.16
N GLU A 712 -19.17 22.75 24.40
CA GLU A 712 -19.04 21.39 24.96
C GLU A 712 -17.70 21.19 25.68
N LEU A 713 -16.62 21.84 25.23
CA LEU A 713 -15.34 21.87 25.96
C LEU A 713 -15.47 22.64 27.29
N GLN A 714 -16.12 23.81 27.28
CA GLN A 714 -16.42 24.57 28.50
C GLN A 714 -17.30 23.76 29.46
N LEU A 715 -18.34 23.08 28.95
CA LEU A 715 -19.21 22.20 29.74
C LEU A 715 -18.41 21.08 30.43
N LEU A 716 -17.52 20.42 29.69
CA LEU A 716 -16.64 19.37 30.23
C LEU A 716 -15.71 19.93 31.31
N ASN A 717 -15.01 21.04 31.05
CA ASN A 717 -14.10 21.67 32.02
C ASN A 717 -14.80 22.11 33.31
N GLU A 718 -15.99 22.72 33.24
CA GLU A 718 -16.70 23.24 34.41
C GLU A 718 -17.47 22.18 35.21
N LYS A 719 -18.01 21.15 34.53
CA LYS A 719 -19.06 20.28 35.11
C LYS A 719 -18.77 18.79 35.04
N CYS A 720 -17.62 18.33 34.52
CA CYS A 720 -17.31 16.89 34.40
C CYS A 720 -17.68 16.08 35.65
N SER A 721 -17.23 16.48 36.84
CA SER A 721 -17.47 15.74 38.10
C SER A 721 -18.94 15.68 38.57
N LYS A 722 -19.85 16.40 37.90
CA LYS A 722 -21.29 16.45 38.18
C LYS A 722 -22.15 15.81 37.08
N MET A 723 -21.55 15.42 35.95
CA MET A 723 -22.24 14.84 34.80
C MET A 723 -22.31 13.31 34.89
N SER A 724 -23.37 12.71 34.34
CA SER A 724 -23.45 11.25 34.22
C SER A 724 -22.37 10.68 33.30
N ASN A 725 -22.08 9.38 33.40
CA ASN A 725 -21.12 8.70 32.52
C ASN A 725 -21.56 8.82 31.05
N GLU A 726 -22.85 8.73 30.78
CA GLU A 726 -23.46 8.87 29.46
C GLU A 726 -23.40 10.32 28.93
N GLU A 727 -23.64 11.32 29.78
CA GLU A 727 -23.50 12.74 29.42
C GLU A 727 -22.05 13.10 29.08
N ARG A 728 -21.09 12.59 29.85
CA ARG A 728 -19.64 12.74 29.59
C ARG A 728 -19.28 12.07 28.26
N LEU A 729 -19.70 10.83 28.06
CA LEU A 729 -19.45 10.07 26.83
C LEU A 729 -20.06 10.74 25.59
N ARG A 730 -21.29 11.28 25.68
CA ARG A 730 -21.95 12.05 24.61
C ARG A 730 -21.09 13.23 24.19
N SER A 731 -20.75 14.09 25.16
CA SER A 731 -20.02 15.35 24.94
C SER A 731 -18.63 15.07 24.35
N LEU A 732 -17.91 14.07 24.89
CA LEU A 732 -16.64 13.59 24.34
C LEU A 732 -16.78 13.00 22.92
N THR A 733 -17.84 12.23 22.64
CA THR A 733 -18.07 11.64 21.31
C THR A 733 -18.35 12.70 20.25
N LEU A 734 -19.11 13.74 20.61
CA LEU A 734 -19.36 14.91 19.78
C LEU A 734 -18.06 15.67 19.48
N VAL A 735 -17.29 16.06 20.49
CA VAL A 735 -15.99 16.73 20.33
C VAL A 735 -15.03 15.90 19.47
N HIS A 736 -14.93 14.59 19.71
CA HIS A 736 -14.08 13.68 18.95
C HIS A 736 -14.43 13.65 17.45
N TYR A 737 -15.72 13.48 17.12
CA TYR A 737 -16.15 13.38 15.73
C TYR A 737 -16.08 14.72 15.01
N MET A 738 -16.43 15.83 15.67
CA MET A 738 -16.28 17.17 15.11
C MET A 738 -14.80 17.50 14.85
N SER A 739 -13.90 17.13 15.77
CA SER A 739 -12.44 17.29 15.59
C SER A 739 -11.92 16.51 14.37
N ILE A 740 -12.40 15.28 14.14
CA ILE A 740 -12.09 14.53 12.90
C ILE A 740 -12.56 15.28 11.64
N GLY A 741 -13.66 16.02 11.76
CA GLY A 741 -14.18 16.90 10.71
C GLY A 741 -13.30 18.11 10.44
N CYS A 742 -13.03 18.94 11.44
CA CYS A 742 -12.42 20.27 11.26
C CYS A 742 -10.88 20.32 11.33
N LEU A 743 -10.19 19.37 11.97
CA LEU A 743 -8.74 19.47 12.22
C LEU A 743 -7.86 19.59 10.97
N ARG A 744 -8.38 19.31 9.76
CA ARG A 744 -7.67 19.58 8.50
C ARG A 744 -7.46 21.10 8.25
N MET A 745 -8.40 21.93 8.72
CA MET A 745 -8.35 23.39 8.63
C MET A 745 -7.49 24.02 9.73
N VAL A 746 -7.27 23.32 10.84
CA VAL A 746 -6.60 23.88 12.02
C VAL A 746 -5.08 23.75 11.84
N PRO A 747 -4.34 24.88 11.75
CA PRO A 747 -2.90 24.87 11.51
C PRO A 747 -2.14 24.18 12.65
N ARG A 748 -0.88 23.79 12.39
CA ARG A 748 0.02 23.28 13.45
C ARG A 748 0.15 24.35 14.55
N ILE A 749 0.44 23.91 15.77
CA ILE A 749 0.72 24.81 16.88
C ILE A 749 2.17 25.28 16.76
N ASP A 750 2.36 26.58 16.63
CA ASP A 750 3.69 27.20 16.62
C ASP A 750 4.39 26.93 17.95
N SER A 751 5.48 26.17 17.89
CA SER A 751 6.20 25.70 19.05
C SER A 751 7.65 25.43 18.69
N LYS A 752 8.57 25.70 19.64
CA LYS A 752 10.00 25.53 19.41
C LYS A 752 10.32 24.08 19.05
N GLU A 753 11.04 23.89 17.94
CA GLU A 753 11.56 22.58 17.55
C GLU A 753 12.59 22.08 18.56
N ILE A 754 12.56 20.78 18.86
CA ILE A 754 13.58 20.10 19.62
C ILE A 754 14.68 19.69 18.65
N GLU A 755 15.77 20.44 18.67
CA GLU A 755 16.95 20.14 17.86
C GLU A 755 17.58 18.81 18.31
N ASN A 756 17.76 17.90 17.35
CA ASN A 756 18.72 16.79 17.37
C ASN A 756 18.80 15.98 18.68
N LEU A 757 17.70 15.29 19.06
CA LEU A 757 17.67 14.28 20.14
C LEU A 757 18.81 13.24 20.06
N VAL A 758 19.30 12.97 18.85
CA VAL A 758 20.57 12.29 18.59
C VAL A 758 21.40 13.24 17.72
N PRO A 759 22.64 13.61 18.08
CA PRO A 759 23.47 14.46 17.24
C PRO A 759 23.68 13.84 15.84
N SER A 760 23.52 14.66 14.80
CA SER A 760 23.80 14.31 13.39
C SER A 760 24.44 15.51 12.70
N VAL A 761 25.23 15.25 11.67
CA VAL A 761 25.96 16.25 10.89
C VAL A 761 25.09 16.84 9.78
N ALA A 762 24.04 16.12 9.38
CA ALA A 762 22.92 16.65 8.60
C ALA A 762 21.68 16.90 9.50
N PRO A 763 20.86 17.94 9.26
CA PRO A 763 19.59 18.08 9.95
C PRO A 763 18.66 16.88 9.64
N TYR A 764 17.83 16.46 10.60
CA TYR A 764 16.77 15.49 10.31
C TYR A 764 15.52 16.15 9.74
N ALA A 765 15.26 17.39 10.17
CA ALA A 765 14.14 18.20 9.73
C ALA A 765 14.33 18.57 8.25
N SER A 766 13.22 18.55 7.52
CA SER A 766 13.16 18.96 6.12
C SER A 766 13.14 20.50 6.07
N LYS A 767 14.06 21.13 5.33
CA LYS A 767 14.00 22.55 4.98
C LYS A 767 12.65 22.90 4.34
N TYR A 768 12.13 21.95 3.53
CA TYR A 768 10.85 22.05 2.86
C TYR A 768 9.78 21.25 3.63
N GLN A 769 8.89 21.95 4.33
CA GLN A 769 7.67 21.38 4.90
C GLN A 769 6.49 21.67 3.96
N ALA A 770 5.81 20.62 3.49
CA ALA A 770 4.71 20.72 2.53
C ALA A 770 3.41 21.23 3.20
N GLN A 771 3.34 22.54 3.46
CA GLN A 771 2.09 23.23 3.72
C GLN A 771 1.60 23.87 2.42
N TYR A 772 0.69 23.18 1.73
CA TYR A 772 -0.07 23.77 0.64
C TYR A 772 -1.27 24.48 1.24
N SER A 773 -1.42 25.80 1.06
CA SER A 773 -2.71 26.44 1.31
C SER A 773 -3.66 25.97 0.20
N ILE A 774 -4.55 25.04 0.55
CA ILE A 774 -5.56 24.47 -0.35
C ILE A 774 -6.95 25.11 -0.11
N TYR A 775 -6.99 26.21 0.65
CA TYR A 775 -8.21 26.92 1.01
C TYR A 775 -8.25 28.25 0.28
N ALA A 776 -9.43 28.64 -0.24
CA ALA A 776 -9.59 29.95 -0.88
C ALA A 776 -9.46 31.12 0.10
N LYS A 777 -9.54 30.83 1.41
CA LYS A 777 -9.46 31.76 2.53
C LYS A 777 -8.82 31.02 3.71
N GLU A 778 -7.82 31.62 4.36
CA GLU A 778 -7.23 31.02 5.56
C GLU A 778 -8.28 30.92 6.70
N PRO A 779 -8.46 29.73 7.29
CA PRO A 779 -9.40 29.51 8.40
C PRO A 779 -9.09 30.40 9.61
N LYS A 780 -10.10 31.14 10.09
CA LYS A 780 -9.97 31.98 11.29
C LYS A 780 -10.71 31.33 12.45
N PHE A 781 -9.95 30.90 13.45
CA PHE A 781 -10.45 30.46 14.75
C PHE A 781 -10.03 31.48 15.81
N LYS A 782 -10.85 31.66 16.87
CA LYS A 782 -10.51 32.51 18.03
C LYS A 782 -9.15 32.18 18.64
N GLU A 783 -8.86 30.90 18.79
CA GLU A 783 -7.58 30.34 19.26
C GLU A 783 -7.26 29.08 18.44
N ASN A 784 -6.03 28.57 18.52
CA ASN A 784 -5.69 27.32 17.83
C ASN A 784 -6.38 26.14 18.52
N LEU A 785 -7.44 25.63 17.91
CA LEU A 785 -8.27 24.55 18.46
C LEU A 785 -7.46 23.29 18.86
N ARG A 786 -6.34 22.98 18.19
CA ARG A 786 -5.48 21.86 18.62
C ARG A 786 -4.89 22.11 20.01
N MET A 787 -4.50 23.35 20.30
CA MET A 787 -3.93 23.71 21.58
C MET A 787 -4.99 23.67 22.68
N CYS A 788 -6.19 24.21 22.42
CA CYS A 788 -7.34 24.11 23.34
C CYS A 788 -7.63 22.63 23.66
N LEU A 789 -7.79 21.79 22.61
CA LEU A 789 -8.05 20.35 22.77
C LEU A 789 -6.93 19.62 23.53
N LEU A 790 -5.66 19.96 23.33
CA LEU A 790 -4.54 19.36 24.07
C LEU A 790 -4.54 19.77 25.57
N VAL A 791 -4.83 21.03 25.89
CA VAL A 791 -4.89 21.49 27.29
C VAL A 791 -6.13 20.96 27.99
N ASP A 792 -7.32 21.24 27.43
CA ASP A 792 -8.61 20.92 28.03
C ASP A 792 -8.78 19.41 28.22
N ILE A 793 -8.55 18.62 27.16
CA ILE A 793 -8.67 17.17 27.24
C ILE A 793 -7.50 16.55 28.04
N GLY A 794 -6.32 17.18 28.03
CA GLY A 794 -5.19 16.77 28.86
C GLY A 794 -5.53 16.82 30.36
N ASN A 795 -6.08 17.93 30.82
CA ASN A 795 -6.55 18.13 32.20
C ASN A 795 -7.76 17.23 32.51
N LEU A 796 -8.70 17.10 31.57
CA LEU A 796 -9.87 16.24 31.72
C LEU A 796 -9.50 14.76 31.89
N ILE A 797 -8.46 14.28 31.21
CA ILE A 797 -7.96 12.90 31.38
C ILE A 797 -7.50 12.67 32.83
N ASP A 798 -6.80 13.61 33.45
CA ASP A 798 -6.38 13.49 34.85
C ASP A 798 -7.60 13.41 35.79
N ILE A 799 -8.55 14.34 35.63
CA ILE A 799 -9.78 14.37 36.42
C ILE A 799 -10.57 13.05 36.28
N LEU A 800 -10.65 12.49 35.06
CA LEU A 800 -11.32 11.22 34.80
C LEU A 800 -10.59 10.02 35.42
N VAL A 801 -9.25 9.98 35.31
CA VAL A 801 -8.44 8.89 35.86
C VAL A 801 -8.43 8.89 37.40
N GLU A 802 -8.43 10.06 38.03
CA GLU A 802 -8.47 10.21 39.49
C GLU A 802 -9.87 9.96 40.07
N ASN A 803 -10.92 10.57 39.50
CA ASN A 803 -12.25 10.62 40.13
C ASN A 803 -13.26 9.62 39.54
N HIS A 804 -13.03 9.12 38.32
CA HIS A 804 -14.00 8.30 37.56
C HIS A 804 -13.33 7.14 36.82
N SER A 805 -12.40 6.45 37.49
CA SER A 805 -11.62 5.33 36.93
C SER A 805 -12.45 4.15 36.40
N ASP A 806 -13.73 4.07 36.77
CA ASP A 806 -14.72 3.10 36.29
C ASP A 806 -15.28 3.45 34.90
N ASP A 807 -15.26 4.73 34.49
CA ASP A 807 -15.71 5.18 33.17
C ASP A 807 -14.63 5.06 32.10
N ALA A 808 -14.28 3.80 31.80
CA ALA A 808 -13.34 3.45 30.74
C ALA A 808 -13.78 3.95 29.35
N SER A 809 -15.09 4.17 29.11
CA SER A 809 -15.61 4.64 27.83
C SER A 809 -15.30 6.12 27.59
N SER A 810 -15.48 6.97 28.60
CA SER A 810 -15.08 8.37 28.56
C SER A 810 -13.57 8.51 28.48
N ILE A 811 -12.80 7.80 29.32
CA ILE A 811 -11.32 7.85 29.28
C ILE A 811 -10.77 7.45 27.90
N LYS A 812 -11.29 6.34 27.31
CA LYS A 812 -10.92 5.90 25.96
C LYS A 812 -11.26 6.95 24.88
N THR A 813 -12.32 7.73 25.07
CA THR A 813 -12.75 8.74 24.09
C THR A 813 -11.97 10.04 24.25
N ALA A 814 -11.65 10.45 25.48
CA ALA A 814 -10.72 11.54 25.76
C ALA A 814 -9.31 11.26 25.18
N LEU A 815 -8.76 10.05 25.40
CA LEU A 815 -7.49 9.60 24.81
C LEU A 815 -7.48 9.68 23.27
N LYS A 816 -8.61 9.37 22.60
CA LYS A 816 -8.73 9.55 21.14
C LYS A 816 -8.62 11.02 20.75
N ILE A 817 -9.31 11.93 21.44
CA ILE A 817 -9.27 13.37 21.11
C ILE A 817 -7.85 13.92 21.31
N TYR A 818 -7.20 13.57 22.43
CA TYR A 818 -5.85 14.01 22.76
C TYR A 818 -4.83 13.57 21.69
N SER A 819 -4.83 12.28 21.34
CA SER A 819 -3.94 11.74 20.31
C SER A 819 -4.26 12.24 18.89
N LEU A 820 -5.54 12.44 18.57
CA LEU A 820 -5.99 13.04 17.31
C LEU A 820 -5.42 14.47 17.14
N SER A 821 -5.45 15.27 18.22
CA SER A 821 -5.03 16.69 18.18
C SER A 821 -3.54 16.87 17.83
N SER A 822 -2.68 15.92 18.24
CA SER A 822 -1.25 15.89 17.86
C SER A 822 -1.02 15.26 16.48
N ILE A 823 -1.59 14.08 16.19
CA ILE A 823 -1.16 13.25 15.05
C ILE A 823 -1.97 13.54 13.76
N TYR A 824 -3.23 13.98 13.87
CA TYR A 824 -4.17 13.98 12.74
C TYR A 824 -4.18 15.30 11.96
N TYR A 825 -3.97 15.20 10.65
CA TYR A 825 -4.02 16.33 9.69
C TYR A 825 -5.01 16.04 8.55
N GLY A 826 -6.16 15.44 8.88
CA GLY A 826 -7.27 15.19 7.95
C GLY A 826 -7.37 13.79 7.36
N VAL A 827 -6.32 12.97 7.41
CA VAL A 827 -6.36 11.58 6.89
C VAL A 827 -5.80 10.60 7.94
N PHE A 828 -6.50 9.48 8.15
CA PHE A 828 -5.97 8.37 8.94
C PHE A 828 -5.18 7.43 8.03
N LYS A 829 -3.92 7.12 8.39
CA LYS A 829 -3.05 6.23 7.63
C LYS A 829 -3.73 4.90 7.27
N HIS A 830 -4.38 4.26 8.26
CA HIS A 830 -5.11 3.00 8.08
C HIS A 830 -6.29 3.08 7.10
N ASP A 831 -6.95 4.24 7.00
CA ASP A 831 -8.06 4.41 6.06
C ASP A 831 -7.55 4.61 4.63
N ALA A 832 -6.44 5.34 4.46
CA ALA A 832 -5.71 5.42 3.19
C ALA A 832 -5.13 4.05 2.78
N ASP A 833 -4.58 3.27 3.70
CA ASP A 833 -4.10 1.90 3.46
C ASP A 833 -5.25 0.97 3.01
N LYS A 834 -6.44 1.12 3.62
CA LYS A 834 -7.66 0.43 3.19
C LYS A 834 -8.09 0.86 1.80
N LEU A 835 -8.14 2.15 1.50
CA LEU A 835 -8.54 2.66 0.19
C LEU A 835 -7.54 2.22 -0.90
N HIS A 836 -6.24 2.23 -0.60
CA HIS A 836 -5.21 1.70 -1.50
C HIS A 836 -5.38 0.20 -1.78
N LYS A 837 -5.71 -0.62 -0.77
CA LYS A 837 -6.03 -2.05 -0.95
C LYS A 837 -7.28 -2.27 -1.82
N HIS A 838 -8.33 -1.46 -1.65
CA HIS A 838 -9.51 -1.52 -2.52
C HIS A 838 -9.16 -1.10 -3.95
N PHE A 839 -8.41 -0.02 -4.14
CA PHE A 839 -7.91 0.42 -5.44
C PHE A 839 -7.10 -0.68 -6.14
N GLU A 840 -6.15 -1.32 -5.47
CA GLU A 840 -5.37 -2.40 -6.07
C GLU A 840 -6.24 -3.63 -6.41
N ALA A 841 -7.27 -3.95 -5.62
CA ALA A 841 -8.23 -5.00 -5.95
C ALA A 841 -9.09 -4.65 -7.17
N ALA A 842 -9.58 -3.41 -7.27
CA ALA A 842 -10.36 -2.92 -8.41
C ALA A 842 -9.50 -2.85 -9.68
N LYS A 843 -8.29 -2.31 -9.57
CA LYS A 843 -7.25 -2.30 -10.62
C LYS A 843 -6.97 -3.70 -11.16
N ASN A 844 -6.74 -4.68 -10.29
CA ASN A 844 -6.52 -6.07 -10.72
C ASN A 844 -7.78 -6.71 -11.34
N SER A 845 -8.97 -6.21 -11.05
CA SER A 845 -10.23 -6.71 -11.63
C SER A 845 -10.51 -6.10 -13.01
N PHE A 846 -10.18 -4.82 -13.21
CA PHE A 846 -10.43 -4.08 -14.46
C PHE A 846 -9.22 -3.95 -15.40
N ILE A 847 -8.03 -4.42 -15.01
CA ILE A 847 -6.83 -4.34 -15.85
C ILE A 847 -7.03 -5.05 -17.19
N ASN A 848 -6.54 -4.45 -18.27
CA ASN A 848 -6.40 -5.10 -19.56
C ASN A 848 -4.92 -5.14 -19.94
N LYS A 849 -4.25 -6.25 -19.60
CA LYS A 849 -2.80 -6.41 -19.77
C LYS A 849 -2.35 -6.27 -21.23
N LEU A 850 -3.18 -6.62 -22.22
CA LEU A 850 -2.82 -6.50 -23.64
C LEU A 850 -2.55 -5.05 -24.07
N TYR A 851 -3.24 -4.08 -23.48
CA TYR A 851 -3.09 -2.67 -23.84
C TYR A 851 -2.15 -1.90 -22.89
N GLY A 852 -1.50 -2.60 -21.96
CA GLY A 852 -0.49 -2.05 -21.05
C GLY A 852 -1.03 -1.39 -19.78
N GLU A 853 -0.11 -0.84 -18.98
CA GLU A 853 -0.45 -0.07 -17.80
C GLU A 853 -1.26 1.19 -18.16
N ARG A 854 -2.15 1.62 -17.25
CA ARG A 854 -2.88 2.90 -17.28
C ARG A 854 -4.13 2.99 -18.17
N GLN A 855 -4.47 1.99 -18.98
CA GLN A 855 -5.77 1.94 -19.68
C GLN A 855 -6.90 1.45 -18.76
N TYR A 856 -7.27 2.26 -17.77
CA TYR A 856 -8.34 1.96 -16.80
C TYR A 856 -9.64 2.74 -17.10
N PRO A 857 -10.80 2.31 -16.57
CA PRO A 857 -12.00 3.16 -16.56
C PRO A 857 -11.73 4.45 -15.78
N ARG A 858 -12.34 5.57 -16.21
CA ARG A 858 -12.06 6.91 -15.65
C ARG A 858 -12.20 6.99 -14.13
N PHE A 859 -13.26 6.41 -13.57
CA PHE A 859 -13.54 6.43 -12.12
C PHE A 859 -12.32 5.94 -11.29
N LEU A 860 -11.62 4.91 -11.79
CA LEU A 860 -10.50 4.28 -11.09
C LEU A 860 -9.25 5.16 -11.17
N MET A 861 -9.12 5.94 -12.25
CA MET A 861 -8.06 6.93 -12.42
C MET A 861 -8.30 8.15 -11.51
N VAL A 862 -9.56 8.60 -11.39
CA VAL A 862 -9.95 9.63 -10.42
C VAL A 862 -9.71 9.15 -8.98
N GLU A 863 -10.12 7.92 -8.62
CA GLU A 863 -9.84 7.32 -7.32
C GLU A 863 -8.32 7.24 -7.03
N ARG A 864 -7.50 6.93 -8.04
CA ARG A 864 -6.03 6.94 -7.91
C ARG A 864 -5.47 8.34 -7.65
N ILE A 865 -6.05 9.38 -8.25
CA ILE A 865 -5.63 10.78 -8.05
C ILE A 865 -6.11 11.29 -6.67
N ALA A 866 -7.31 10.90 -6.23
CA ALA A 866 -7.80 11.14 -4.87
C ALA A 866 -6.85 10.55 -3.82
N LEU A 867 -6.48 9.28 -4.00
CA LEU A 867 -5.45 8.59 -3.19
C LEU A 867 -4.09 9.30 -3.22
N GLN A 868 -3.73 9.95 -4.34
CA GLN A 868 -2.49 10.73 -4.41
C GLN A 868 -2.58 12.00 -3.55
N CYS A 869 -3.72 12.71 -3.59
CA CYS A 869 -3.99 13.89 -2.76
C CYS A 869 -3.98 13.56 -1.26
N GLU A 870 -4.65 12.48 -0.85
CA GLU A 870 -4.62 11.99 0.53
C GLU A 870 -3.20 11.60 0.98
N ARG A 871 -2.42 10.95 0.10
CA ARG A 871 -1.04 10.58 0.39
C ARG A 871 -0.14 11.79 0.62
N PHE A 872 -0.25 12.86 -0.18
CA PHE A 872 0.50 14.10 0.08
C PHE A 872 0.13 14.70 1.45
N SER A 873 -1.15 14.69 1.82
CA SER A 873 -1.64 15.17 3.12
C SER A 873 -1.11 14.35 4.32
N LEU A 874 -0.69 13.10 4.10
CA LEU A 874 -0.10 12.22 5.13
C LEU A 874 1.42 12.41 5.31
N THR A 875 2.12 13.00 4.34
CA THR A 875 3.60 12.99 4.28
C THR A 875 4.27 14.31 4.64
N ASN A 876 3.71 15.02 5.61
CA ASN A 876 4.37 16.17 6.19
C ASN A 876 5.50 15.70 7.10
N PHE A 877 6.75 15.83 6.62
CA PHE A 877 7.94 15.66 7.44
C PHE A 877 7.92 16.71 8.54
N GLN A 878 7.82 16.27 9.79
CA GLN A 878 7.73 17.15 10.94
C GLN A 878 8.86 16.86 11.92
N SER A 879 9.56 17.93 12.27
CA SER A 879 10.32 18.09 13.50
C SER A 879 9.48 17.74 14.72
N LEU A 880 10.12 17.21 15.77
CA LEU A 880 9.50 17.09 17.09
C LEU A 880 9.53 18.47 17.76
N THR A 881 8.43 18.96 18.33
CA THR A 881 8.43 20.21 19.14
C THR A 881 8.28 19.92 20.62
N GLU A 882 8.47 20.94 21.46
CA GLU A 882 8.28 20.81 22.92
C GLU A 882 6.85 20.37 23.30
N ILE A 883 5.84 20.74 22.50
CA ILE A 883 4.45 20.26 22.69
C ILE A 883 4.34 18.77 22.36
N ASP A 884 4.93 18.32 21.26
CA ASP A 884 4.94 16.89 20.92
C ASP A 884 5.64 16.05 22.01
N LYS A 885 6.71 16.58 22.63
CA LYS A 885 7.38 15.98 23.80
C LYS A 885 6.48 15.93 25.03
N GLN A 886 5.73 16.98 25.35
CA GLN A 886 4.74 16.96 26.44
C GLN A 886 3.65 15.91 26.19
N VAL A 887 3.16 15.79 24.95
CA VAL A 887 2.20 14.74 24.54
C VAL A 887 2.79 13.34 24.71
N ILE A 888 4.05 13.11 24.32
CA ILE A 888 4.75 11.83 24.53
C ILE A 888 4.84 11.48 26.02
N LEU A 889 5.29 12.43 26.86
CA LEU A 889 5.42 12.21 28.31
C LEU A 889 4.06 11.92 28.96
N LYS A 890 3.00 12.65 28.59
CA LYS A 890 1.64 12.42 29.08
C LYS A 890 1.11 11.04 28.69
N LEU A 891 1.27 10.65 27.42
CA LEU A 891 0.89 9.32 26.94
C LEU A 891 1.74 8.20 27.57
N PHE A 892 3.00 8.47 27.90
CA PHE A 892 3.87 7.54 28.61
C PHE A 892 3.39 7.26 30.05
N GLU A 893 3.11 8.30 30.83
CA GLU A 893 2.57 8.15 32.20
C GLU A 893 1.22 7.39 32.20
N LEU A 894 0.36 7.66 31.22
CA LEU A 894 -0.89 6.90 31.02
C LEU A 894 -0.65 5.45 30.55
N SER A 895 0.46 5.18 29.86
CA SER A 895 0.87 3.85 29.41
C SER A 895 1.44 2.96 30.53
N ILE A 896 1.82 3.55 31.67
CA ILE A 896 2.27 2.85 32.89
C ILE A 896 1.26 2.91 34.05
N ASN A 897 0.10 3.55 33.83
CA ASN A 897 -0.98 3.71 34.82
C ASN A 897 -1.47 2.37 35.41
N ARG A 898 -2.07 2.36 36.61
CA ARG A 898 -2.62 1.14 37.25
C ARG A 898 -3.70 0.41 36.42
N TYR A 899 -4.54 1.14 35.70
CA TYR A 899 -5.67 0.56 34.96
C TYR A 899 -5.24 -0.04 33.61
N SER A 900 -5.39 -1.35 33.45
CA SER A 900 -4.89 -2.08 32.27
C SER A 900 -5.53 -1.68 30.94
N GLU A 901 -6.79 -1.25 30.95
CA GLU A 901 -7.48 -0.75 29.75
C GLU A 901 -6.92 0.59 29.28
N VAL A 902 -6.70 1.52 30.23
CA VAL A 902 -6.09 2.82 30.00
C VAL A 902 -4.68 2.65 29.46
N ARG A 903 -3.86 1.78 30.08
CA ARG A 903 -2.51 1.44 29.58
C ARG A 903 -2.55 0.98 28.12
N ARG A 904 -3.38 -0.02 27.80
CA ARG A 904 -3.44 -0.63 26.46
C ARG A 904 -3.80 0.39 25.38
N ASP A 905 -4.77 1.25 25.65
CA ASP A 905 -5.18 2.28 24.68
C ASP A 905 -4.12 3.39 24.58
N ALA A 906 -3.58 3.88 25.70
CA ALA A 906 -2.51 4.88 25.73
C ALA A 906 -1.25 4.39 24.98
N GLN A 907 -0.84 3.14 25.17
CA GLN A 907 0.28 2.51 24.46
C GLN A 907 0.07 2.53 22.93
N GLY A 908 -1.13 2.22 22.45
CA GLY A 908 -1.47 2.28 21.03
C GLY A 908 -1.30 3.68 20.43
N TYR A 909 -1.67 4.73 21.17
CA TYR A 909 -1.44 6.12 20.76
C TYR A 909 0.03 6.54 20.90
N LEU A 910 0.71 6.16 21.98
CA LEU A 910 2.14 6.41 22.18
C LEU A 910 2.96 5.86 21.02
N PHE A 911 2.75 4.59 20.62
CA PHE A 911 3.44 4.02 19.45
C PHE A 911 3.09 4.76 18.14
N SER A 912 1.90 5.34 18.03
CA SER A 912 1.51 6.13 16.86
C SER A 912 2.25 7.47 16.79
N VAL A 913 2.54 8.10 17.93
CA VAL A 913 3.42 9.30 18.01
C VAL A 913 4.88 8.92 17.79
N LEU A 914 5.38 7.87 18.46
CA LEU A 914 6.78 7.45 18.39
C LEU A 914 7.21 6.99 16.99
N ASN A 915 6.29 6.41 16.19
CA ASN A 915 6.56 6.06 14.79
C ASN A 915 6.47 7.24 13.81
N ARG A 916 5.98 8.42 14.26
CA ARG A 916 5.93 9.65 13.45
C ARG A 916 7.25 10.42 13.50
N TYR A 917 7.78 10.60 14.71
CA TYR A 917 8.95 11.44 14.98
C TYR A 917 10.21 10.61 15.18
N LEU A 918 11.25 10.89 14.39
CA LEU A 918 12.54 10.22 14.50
C LEU A 918 13.18 10.45 15.89
N PHE A 919 13.78 9.43 16.48
CA PHE A 919 14.41 9.43 17.81
C PHE A 919 13.53 9.86 19.00
N SER A 920 12.24 10.10 18.80
CA SER A 920 11.29 10.49 19.87
C SER A 920 11.22 9.51 21.04
N TYR A 921 11.61 8.26 20.85
CA TYR A 921 11.73 7.27 21.93
C TYR A 921 12.77 7.67 22.99
N GLN A 922 13.79 8.48 22.65
CA GLN A 922 14.77 8.99 23.62
C GLN A 922 14.11 9.79 24.75
N VAL A 923 12.96 10.43 24.49
CA VAL A 923 12.18 11.20 25.49
C VAL A 923 11.72 10.33 26.67
N ILE A 924 11.54 9.02 26.48
CA ILE A 924 10.98 8.10 27.49
C ILE A 924 11.98 7.06 28.00
N VAL A 925 13.14 6.89 27.35
CA VAL A 925 14.09 5.81 27.65
C VAL A 925 14.66 5.92 29.06
N ASP A 926 15.17 7.09 29.46
CA ASP A 926 15.77 7.26 30.79
C ASP A 926 14.76 6.98 31.91
N ARG A 927 13.50 7.39 31.72
CA ARG A 927 12.39 7.14 32.66
C ARG A 927 12.01 5.65 32.72
N ILE A 928 12.07 4.93 31.60
CA ILE A 928 11.89 3.46 31.59
C ILE A 928 13.02 2.79 32.38
N ILE A 929 14.28 3.20 32.18
CA ILE A 929 15.45 2.63 32.87
C ILE A 929 15.36 2.89 34.37
N GLU A 930 14.98 4.09 34.80
CA GLU A 930 14.75 4.46 36.20
C GLU A 930 13.69 3.54 36.86
N LEU A 931 12.53 3.35 36.22
CA LEU A 931 11.45 2.51 36.74
C LEU A 931 11.79 1.01 36.79
N LEU A 932 12.64 0.53 35.88
CA LEU A 932 13.09 -0.87 35.87
C LEU A 932 14.19 -1.13 36.92
N ASN A 933 15.03 -0.14 37.21
CA ASN A 933 16.11 -0.24 38.21
C ASN A 933 15.62 -0.11 39.66
N SER A 934 14.43 0.45 39.90
CA SER A 934 13.86 0.69 41.24
C SER A 934 12.64 -0.20 41.58
N PRO A 935 12.76 -1.55 41.60
CA PRO A 935 11.63 -2.47 41.77
C PRO A 935 11.01 -2.47 43.19
N GLY A 936 11.57 -1.72 44.14
CA GLY A 936 11.01 -1.50 45.48
C GLY A 936 10.06 -0.30 45.58
N GLU A 937 10.14 0.65 44.66
CA GLU A 937 9.35 1.89 44.66
C GLU A 937 8.29 1.91 43.53
N ALA A 938 8.59 1.28 42.39
CA ALA A 938 7.66 1.18 41.27
C ALA A 938 6.55 0.14 41.51
N ASP A 939 5.31 0.50 41.18
CA ASP A 939 4.18 -0.44 41.22
C ASP A 939 4.40 -1.56 40.18
N HIS A 940 4.00 -2.78 40.53
CA HIS A 940 4.04 -3.92 39.62
C HIS A 940 3.35 -3.61 38.27
N ASP A 941 2.27 -2.83 38.31
CA ASP A 941 1.53 -2.42 37.13
C ASP A 941 2.27 -1.39 36.25
N GLN A 942 3.13 -0.54 36.84
CA GLN A 942 4.04 0.35 36.10
C GLN A 942 5.15 -0.43 35.40
N ILE A 943 5.79 -1.39 36.11
CA ILE A 943 6.81 -2.28 35.52
C ILE A 943 6.22 -3.06 34.34
N LYS A 944 5.01 -3.61 34.51
CA LYS A 944 4.29 -4.31 33.44
C LYS A 944 3.96 -3.37 32.27
N GLY A 945 3.61 -2.11 32.54
CA GLY A 945 3.45 -1.08 31.51
C GLY A 945 4.72 -0.84 30.71
N CYS A 946 5.86 -0.64 31.39
CA CYS A 946 7.17 -0.43 30.77
C CYS A 946 7.56 -1.61 29.86
N LEU A 947 7.39 -2.85 30.31
CA LEU A 947 7.69 -4.03 29.50
C LEU A 947 6.82 -4.13 28.23
N TYR A 948 5.55 -3.71 28.28
CA TYR A 948 4.73 -3.62 27.06
C TYR A 948 5.21 -2.50 26.11
N ILE A 949 5.73 -1.38 26.63
CA ILE A 949 6.32 -0.32 25.82
C ILE A 949 7.62 -0.80 25.15
N LEU A 950 8.43 -1.60 25.85
CA LEU A 950 9.63 -2.23 25.30
C LEU A 950 9.32 -3.24 24.20
N LEU A 951 8.35 -4.13 24.43
CA LEU A 951 7.86 -5.08 23.42
C LEU A 951 7.25 -4.35 22.20
N GLY A 952 6.56 -3.24 22.45
CA GLY A 952 6.08 -2.35 21.40
C GLY A 952 5.03 -2.98 20.47
N ASN A 953 5.24 -2.85 19.16
CA ASN A 953 4.36 -3.39 18.12
C ASN A 953 5.16 -3.83 16.87
N HIS A 954 4.50 -4.36 15.85
CA HIS A 954 5.14 -4.85 14.62
C HIS A 954 6.07 -3.85 13.89
N SER A 955 5.96 -2.53 14.15
CA SER A 955 6.83 -1.50 13.57
C SER A 955 7.78 -0.83 14.57
N PHE A 956 7.65 -1.14 15.87
CA PHE A 956 8.42 -0.51 16.94
C PHE A 956 8.79 -1.55 17.99
N PHE A 957 10.07 -1.89 18.07
CA PHE A 957 10.68 -2.64 19.17
C PHE A 957 11.85 -1.80 19.68
N LEU A 958 11.91 -1.52 20.99
CA LEU A 958 12.92 -0.62 21.56
C LEU A 958 14.27 -1.30 21.84
N PRO A 959 14.33 -2.54 22.38
CA PRO A 959 15.60 -3.21 22.73
C PRO A 959 16.59 -3.46 21.59
N THR A 960 16.15 -3.39 20.32
CA THR A 960 17.00 -3.57 19.12
C THR A 960 17.34 -2.26 18.39
N LYS A 961 16.95 -1.08 18.92
CA LYS A 961 17.34 0.19 18.29
C LYS A 961 18.87 0.37 18.34
N HIS A 962 19.44 0.82 17.22
CA HIS A 962 20.88 0.99 17.06
C HIS A 962 21.43 2.18 17.87
N SER A 963 21.75 1.95 19.15
CA SER A 963 22.33 2.94 20.05
C SER A 963 23.04 2.25 21.22
N TRP A 964 24.37 2.12 21.15
CA TRP A 964 25.16 1.43 22.18
C TRP A 964 24.98 2.01 23.58
N SER A 965 24.94 3.35 23.71
CA SER A 965 24.70 4.05 24.97
C SER A 965 23.31 3.82 25.58
N MET A 966 22.33 3.39 24.76
CA MET A 966 21.02 2.95 25.24
C MET A 966 21.07 1.49 25.68
N ILE A 967 21.63 0.62 24.86
CA ILE A 967 21.73 -0.82 25.11
C ILE A 967 22.51 -1.08 26.40
N GLU A 968 23.63 -0.37 26.61
CA GLU A 968 24.46 -0.37 27.83
C GLU A 968 23.65 -0.23 29.12
N LYS A 969 22.62 0.63 29.12
CA LYS A 969 21.78 0.90 30.31
C LYS A 969 20.52 0.03 30.33
N LEU A 970 19.90 -0.18 29.17
CA LEU A 970 18.59 -0.82 29.04
C LEU A 970 18.67 -2.34 29.25
N TRP A 971 19.64 -3.02 28.64
CA TRP A 971 19.73 -4.49 28.74
C TRP A 971 20.03 -4.95 30.19
N PRO A 972 20.96 -4.33 30.95
CA PRO A 972 21.13 -4.63 32.37
C PRO A 972 19.89 -4.33 33.22
N ALA A 973 19.18 -3.22 32.98
CA ALA A 973 17.94 -2.91 33.68
C ALA A 973 16.87 -3.98 33.44
N MET A 974 16.70 -4.41 32.18
CA MET A 974 15.82 -5.53 31.82
C MET A 974 16.23 -6.84 32.50
N ALA A 975 17.53 -7.18 32.49
CA ALA A 975 18.05 -8.39 33.14
C ALA A 975 17.75 -8.42 34.65
N ARG A 976 17.93 -7.29 35.35
CA ARG A 976 17.56 -7.13 36.78
C ARG A 976 16.08 -7.41 37.05
N THR A 977 15.18 -7.09 36.12
CA THR A 977 13.73 -7.34 36.28
C THR A 977 13.29 -8.80 36.13
N THR A 978 14.16 -9.70 35.67
CA THR A 978 13.83 -11.14 35.48
C THR A 978 13.42 -11.84 36.79
N HIS A 979 13.79 -11.30 37.96
CA HIS A 979 13.37 -11.77 39.27
C HIS A 979 11.89 -11.45 39.63
N ALA A 980 11.10 -10.88 38.72
CA ALA A 980 9.70 -10.55 38.93
C ALA A 980 8.85 -11.80 39.28
N LYS A 981 8.15 -11.73 40.43
CA LYS A 981 7.42 -12.88 41.02
C LYS A 981 6.10 -13.26 40.32
N LYS A 982 5.56 -12.47 39.38
CA LYS A 982 4.26 -12.74 38.75
C LYS A 982 4.41 -13.40 37.36
N PRO A 983 3.70 -14.52 37.07
CA PRO A 983 3.83 -15.24 35.80
C PRO A 983 3.53 -14.42 34.53
N THR A 984 2.67 -13.39 34.60
CA THR A 984 2.38 -12.56 33.41
C THR A 984 3.56 -11.68 33.00
N THR A 985 4.43 -11.35 33.95
CA THR A 985 5.58 -10.46 33.77
C THR A 985 6.76 -11.27 33.25
N GLN A 986 6.95 -12.49 33.78
CA GLN A 986 7.88 -13.49 33.26
C GLN A 986 7.60 -13.81 31.78
N ARG A 987 6.37 -14.22 31.43
CA ARG A 987 5.99 -14.50 30.02
C ARG A 987 6.22 -13.33 29.06
N LEU A 988 6.08 -12.09 29.55
CA LEU A 988 6.32 -10.89 28.76
C LEU A 988 7.83 -10.69 28.53
N MET A 989 8.65 -10.92 29.55
CA MET A 989 10.10 -10.90 29.45
C MET A 989 10.65 -12.04 28.57
N ASP A 990 10.11 -13.25 28.70
CA ASP A 990 10.43 -14.40 27.83
C ASP A 990 10.18 -14.06 26.35
N HIS A 991 9.04 -13.42 26.05
CA HIS A 991 8.69 -13.01 24.70
C HIS A 991 9.54 -11.83 24.19
N ILE A 992 9.95 -10.91 25.05
CA ILE A 992 10.92 -9.85 24.69
C ILE A 992 12.27 -10.50 24.36
N ASN A 993 12.77 -11.42 25.18
CA ASN A 993 14.03 -12.15 24.93
C ASN A 993 13.98 -12.95 23.62
N GLU A 994 12.89 -13.67 23.37
CA GLU A 994 12.64 -14.36 22.10
C GLU A 994 12.62 -13.39 20.91
N THR A 995 12.07 -12.19 21.09
CA THR A 995 12.01 -11.16 20.04
C THR A 995 13.38 -10.53 19.79
N ILE A 996 14.19 -10.29 20.84
CA ILE A 996 15.61 -9.87 20.70
C ILE A 996 16.36 -10.92 19.88
N GLY A 997 16.29 -12.20 20.24
CA GLY A 997 16.97 -13.27 19.52
C GLY A 997 16.53 -13.45 18.05
N LYS A 998 15.34 -12.95 17.67
CA LYS A 998 14.82 -12.99 16.28
C LYS A 998 15.01 -11.70 15.50
N GLN A 999 15.20 -10.55 16.15
CA GLN A 999 15.19 -9.23 15.49
C GLN A 999 16.48 -8.42 15.69
N TYR A 1000 17.35 -8.80 16.62
CA TYR A 1000 18.63 -8.13 16.81
C TYR A 1000 19.59 -8.48 15.68
N ASP A 1001 20.01 -7.48 14.92
CA ASP A 1001 21.08 -7.57 13.94
C ASP A 1001 22.39 -6.98 14.49
N THR A 1002 23.51 -7.50 13.99
CA THR A 1002 24.85 -7.16 14.50
C THR A 1002 25.20 -5.71 14.15
N GLN A 1003 25.64 -4.94 15.15
CA GLN A 1003 25.97 -3.51 15.01
C GLN A 1003 27.48 -3.31 15.02
N ALA A 1004 27.98 -2.54 14.06
CA ALA A 1004 29.37 -2.09 14.05
C ALA A 1004 29.70 -1.26 15.30
N LEU A 1005 30.90 -1.46 15.85
CA LEU A 1005 31.47 -0.63 16.91
C LEU A 1005 32.17 0.61 16.33
N ILE A 1006 32.83 0.42 15.19
CA ILE A 1006 33.62 1.44 14.49
C ILE A 1006 32.95 1.70 13.14
N GLU A 1007 32.49 2.93 12.91
CA GLU A 1007 31.95 3.35 11.61
C GLU A 1007 32.96 4.24 10.86
N ASP A 1008 33.14 3.98 9.56
CA ASP A 1008 33.86 4.84 8.60
C ASP A 1008 33.28 4.67 7.18
N THR A 1009 33.56 5.63 6.30
CA THR A 1009 33.36 5.48 4.85
C THR A 1009 34.69 5.22 4.16
N ASN A 1010 34.67 4.72 2.93
CA ASN A 1010 35.87 4.53 2.11
C ASN A 1010 36.02 5.65 1.07
N ASP A 1011 37.19 5.76 0.41
CA ASP A 1011 37.42 6.83 -0.56
C ASP A 1011 36.55 6.72 -1.83
N ILE A 1012 36.09 5.51 -2.17
CA ILE A 1012 35.23 5.27 -3.33
C ILE A 1012 33.85 5.91 -3.08
N SER A 1013 33.26 5.65 -1.91
CA SER A 1013 31.98 6.24 -1.51
C SER A 1013 32.05 7.76 -1.28
N ARG A 1014 33.17 8.27 -0.74
CA ARG A 1014 33.40 9.72 -0.66
C ARG A 1014 33.46 10.38 -2.03
N LYS A 1015 34.14 9.79 -3.03
CA LYS A 1015 34.18 10.32 -4.40
C LYS A 1015 32.80 10.32 -5.04
N ALA A 1016 32.07 9.21 -4.98
CA ALA A 1016 30.70 9.14 -5.49
C ALA A 1016 29.74 10.14 -4.81
N ALA A 1017 29.95 10.43 -3.52
CA ALA A 1017 29.21 11.47 -2.81
C ALA A 1017 29.53 12.88 -3.32
N VAL A 1018 30.80 13.19 -3.57
CA VAL A 1018 31.21 14.46 -4.20
C VAL A 1018 30.60 14.59 -5.60
N ASP A 1019 30.66 13.52 -6.41
CA ASP A 1019 30.10 13.49 -7.77
C ASP A 1019 28.58 13.69 -7.79
N LEU A 1020 27.86 13.22 -6.77
CA LEU A 1020 26.40 13.39 -6.65
C LEU A 1020 25.99 14.86 -6.40
N TRP A 1021 26.79 15.64 -5.66
CA TRP A 1021 26.45 17.01 -5.28
C TRP A 1021 27.63 17.98 -5.45
N LYS A 1022 28.42 18.21 -4.40
CA LYS A 1022 29.63 19.05 -4.42
C LYS A 1022 30.58 18.69 -3.26
N PRO A 1023 31.89 19.01 -3.35
CA PRO A 1023 32.83 18.81 -2.24
C PRO A 1023 32.56 19.79 -1.09
N LEU A 1024 32.90 19.35 0.13
CA LEU A 1024 32.83 20.18 1.35
C LEU A 1024 34.18 20.80 1.71
N GLU A 1025 34.15 21.81 2.59
CA GLU A 1025 35.36 22.50 3.07
C GLU A 1025 36.19 21.62 4.01
N ALA A 1026 37.52 21.67 3.86
CA ALA A 1026 38.46 20.86 4.65
C ALA A 1026 38.26 21.02 6.18
N ASN A 1027 38.00 22.24 6.65
CA ASN A 1027 37.73 22.54 8.06
C ASN A 1027 36.49 21.81 8.60
N GLU A 1028 35.45 21.63 7.76
CA GLU A 1028 34.25 20.87 8.13
C GLU A 1028 34.59 19.36 8.22
N LEU A 1029 35.35 18.82 7.28
CA LEU A 1029 35.79 17.41 7.33
C LEU A 1029 36.63 17.11 8.58
N GLU A 1030 37.60 17.96 8.91
CA GLU A 1030 38.51 17.73 10.04
C GLU A 1030 37.75 17.77 11.39
N SER A 1031 36.95 18.81 11.61
CA SER A 1031 36.18 18.97 12.85
C SER A 1031 35.17 17.83 13.07
N LYS A 1032 34.53 17.33 12.00
CA LYS A 1032 33.59 16.21 12.08
C LYS A 1032 34.29 14.85 12.21
N ASN A 1033 35.49 14.68 11.66
CA ASN A 1033 36.28 13.46 11.87
C ASN A 1033 36.67 13.28 13.34
N ILE A 1034 36.95 14.37 14.08
CA ILE A 1034 37.20 14.31 15.54
C ILE A 1034 35.97 13.77 16.28
N LEU A 1035 34.77 14.30 16.00
CA LEU A 1035 33.52 13.83 16.61
C LEU A 1035 33.24 12.35 16.30
N ARG A 1036 33.53 11.90 15.08
CA ARG A 1036 33.39 10.48 14.70
C ARG A 1036 34.33 9.58 15.51
N LEU A 1037 35.58 9.98 15.70
CA LEU A 1037 36.55 9.21 16.50
C LEU A 1037 36.08 9.11 17.96
N GLN A 1038 35.64 10.21 18.56
CA GLN A 1038 35.05 10.22 19.91
C GLN A 1038 33.85 9.27 20.01
N ARG A 1039 32.91 9.33 19.06
CA ARG A 1039 31.74 8.44 19.00
C ARG A 1039 32.11 6.96 18.86
N ASN A 1040 33.10 6.63 18.04
CA ASN A 1040 33.58 5.26 17.89
C ASN A 1040 34.25 4.75 19.18
N GLU A 1041 35.01 5.60 19.88
CA GLU A 1041 35.54 5.26 21.21
C GLU A 1041 34.43 5.06 22.26
N GLU A 1042 33.39 5.91 22.25
CA GLU A 1042 32.22 5.77 23.13
C GLU A 1042 31.47 4.47 22.87
N ASN A 1043 31.21 4.11 21.61
CA ASN A 1043 30.61 2.83 21.24
C ASN A 1043 31.39 1.62 21.80
N VAL A 1044 32.72 1.63 21.66
CA VAL A 1044 33.58 0.56 22.19
C VAL A 1044 33.54 0.51 23.72
N LYS A 1045 33.57 1.66 24.41
CA LYS A 1045 33.45 1.75 25.88
C LYS A 1045 32.08 1.22 26.34
N SER A 1046 30.99 1.67 25.73
CA SER A 1046 29.62 1.20 26.03
C SER A 1046 29.44 -0.31 25.80
N TYR A 1047 30.06 -0.87 24.75
CA TYR A 1047 30.04 -2.31 24.50
C TYR A 1047 30.79 -3.10 25.58
N ILE A 1048 31.98 -2.65 25.99
CA ILE A 1048 32.77 -3.30 27.05
C ILE A 1048 31.99 -3.24 28.37
N ASN A 1049 31.49 -2.05 28.76
CA ASN A 1049 30.70 -1.84 29.97
C ASN A 1049 29.44 -2.74 30.00
N LEU A 1050 28.73 -2.86 28.87
CA LEU A 1050 27.57 -3.74 28.71
C LEU A 1050 27.96 -5.21 29.00
N MET A 1051 29.03 -5.69 28.38
CA MET A 1051 29.47 -7.08 28.52
C MET A 1051 29.95 -7.38 29.94
N GLU A 1052 30.67 -6.45 30.59
CA GLU A 1052 31.08 -6.59 31.99
C GLU A 1052 29.87 -6.60 32.93
N THR A 1053 28.91 -5.68 32.76
CA THR A 1053 27.71 -5.57 33.59
C THR A 1053 26.78 -6.78 33.45
N LEU A 1054 26.62 -7.31 32.24
CA LEU A 1054 25.83 -8.53 32.03
C LEU A 1054 26.53 -9.76 32.63
N ASN A 1055 27.86 -9.84 32.56
CA ASN A 1055 28.64 -10.93 33.14
C ASN A 1055 28.61 -10.92 34.68
N SER A 1056 28.65 -9.75 35.33
CA SER A 1056 28.47 -9.65 36.80
C SER A 1056 27.05 -10.04 37.22
N LEU A 1057 26.02 -9.58 36.50
CA LEU A 1057 24.62 -9.97 36.78
C LEU A 1057 24.40 -11.49 36.62
N LEU A 1058 25.01 -12.12 35.60
CA LEU A 1058 24.95 -13.58 35.40
C LEU A 1058 25.66 -14.38 36.50
N ARG A 1059 26.67 -13.80 37.17
CA ARG A 1059 27.39 -14.43 38.29
C ARG A 1059 26.64 -14.35 39.62
N GLY A 1060 25.55 -13.58 39.68
CA GLY A 1060 24.78 -13.35 40.89
C GLY A 1060 25.37 -12.28 41.82
N ASP A 1061 26.34 -11.49 41.34
CA ASP A 1061 26.87 -10.35 42.07
C ASP A 1061 25.79 -9.26 42.13
N SER A 1062 25.32 -8.94 43.34
CA SER A 1062 24.41 -7.82 43.56
C SER A 1062 25.16 -6.49 43.46
N LEU A 1063 25.03 -5.83 42.30
CA LEU A 1063 25.39 -4.42 42.08
C LEU A 1063 24.20 -3.50 42.36
#